data_AF-A0A9E2FQJ8-F1
#
_entry.id   AF-A0A9E2FQJ8-F1
#
_cell.length_a   1.000
_cell.length_b   1.000
_cell.length_c   1.000
_cell.angle_alpha   90.00
_cell.angle_beta   90.00
_cell.angle_gamma   90.00
#
_symmetry.space_group_name_H-M   'P 1'
#
loop_
_entity.id
_entity.type
_entity.pdbx_description
1 polymer ?
#
loop_
_entity_poly.entity_id
_entity_poly.type
_entity_poly.pdbx_seq_one_letter_code
_entity_poly.pdbx_strand_id
1 'polypeptide(L)'
;MFERFTDRARKVMALANQEAQRFNHEYIGTEHILLGLVKEGSGVGANVLKNLEVDLRKVRLEVEKLVKSGPTMVTMGKLPQTPRAKKVIEYAIEEARNLNHNYVGTEHLLLGLLREQDGVAAQVLMNLNLRLEDVREEVLNLLGATDETEEVGGPVMGGEPAKKGKSKTPALDSFGRDLTEIARQGKLDPVIGRAKEIERIIQILCRRQKNNPVLLGEAGVGKTAIVEGLAQQIIANDIPELLADHRIVVLDLAMMVAGTKYRGQFEERIKAVMNEVRRAGNVILFIDELHTLVGAGGAEGAIDASNVLKPALSRGEIQCIGATTLDEYRKYIEKDTALERRFQQIIVEPPTKEETVAILRGLRDRYEAHHRVRITDTALEHAVELSARYIARVQPDKAIDVMDEAGARIRLKSLTKPPDLTELEHEMQQLGAEKDEAVKNADYERAAQVRDQLDSIKLKKREVQKEWRDRSKEIDGVVDEEVIAEVISSMTGIPLTRMGSDETGRLLKLEVELHKRIVSQDEAVQAVARAVRRSRTGLKDPNRPMGSFIFVGPSGVGKTYLAKCLAEFMFGDPDALFVLDMSEYMEKHNVSRLIGAPPGYVGYEEGGQLTERIRRRPYSVILLDEIEKAHPDVFNMLLQIMEEGRLTDSFGRHVDFKNVI
;
A
#
# COMPACT_ATOMS: atom_id res chain seq x y z
N MET A 1 23.36 18.77 -0.88
CA MET A 1 23.99 17.63 -0.17
C MET A 1 23.45 17.49 1.25
N PHE A 2 23.35 18.55 2.07
CA PHE A 2 22.90 18.47 3.47
C PHE A 2 21.39 18.68 3.73
N GLU A 3 20.54 18.77 2.69
CA GLU A 3 19.09 19.03 2.88
C GLU A 3 18.40 17.93 3.68
N ARG A 4 18.86 16.67 3.58
CA ARG A 4 18.32 15.52 4.32
C ARG A 4 18.92 15.30 5.71
N PHE A 5 19.84 16.17 6.16
CA PHE A 5 20.46 16.03 7.47
C PHE A 5 19.57 16.66 8.55
N THR A 6 19.45 15.99 9.69
CA THR A 6 18.86 16.56 10.91
C THR A 6 19.68 17.76 11.40
N ASP A 7 19.09 18.64 12.19
CA ASP A 7 19.82 19.79 12.75
C ASP A 7 20.99 19.36 13.63
N ARG A 8 20.86 18.25 14.36
CA ARG A 8 21.96 17.63 15.13
C ARG A 8 23.08 17.16 14.19
N ALA A 9 22.76 16.47 13.09
CA ALA A 9 23.77 16.05 12.11
C ALA A 9 24.44 17.23 11.38
N ARG A 10 23.71 18.32 11.08
CA ARG A 10 24.32 19.56 10.55
C ARG A 10 25.25 20.21 11.57
N LYS A 11 24.86 20.22 12.85
CA LYS A 11 25.69 20.71 13.96
C LYS A 11 26.97 19.90 14.09
N VAL A 12 26.92 18.57 13.99
CA VAL A 12 28.11 17.69 13.95
C VAL A 12 29.08 18.11 12.86
N MET A 13 28.60 18.36 11.63
CA MET A 13 29.46 18.78 10.52
C MET A 13 30.05 20.19 10.73
N ALA A 14 29.30 21.11 11.35
CA ALA A 14 29.81 22.42 11.71
C ALA A 14 30.91 22.32 12.80
N LEU A 15 30.70 21.45 13.79
CA LEU A 15 31.68 21.16 14.84
C LEU A 15 32.93 20.46 14.28
N ALA A 16 32.78 19.57 13.30
CA ALA A 16 33.90 18.97 12.59
C ALA A 16 34.77 20.02 11.89
N ASN A 17 34.15 21.02 11.25
CA ASN A 17 34.88 22.14 10.64
C ASN A 17 35.63 22.99 11.69
N GLN A 18 35.03 23.21 12.87
CA GLN A 18 35.71 23.90 13.98
C GLN A 18 36.90 23.11 14.53
N GLU A 19 36.77 21.78 14.66
CA GLU A 19 37.89 20.96 15.11
C GLU A 19 38.99 20.91 14.06
N ALA A 20 38.68 20.83 12.76
CA ALA A 20 39.69 20.93 11.70
C ALA A 20 40.49 22.23 11.77
N GLN A 21 39.81 23.36 12.00
CA GLN A 21 40.48 24.65 12.21
C GLN A 21 41.35 24.65 13.48
N ARG A 22 40.89 24.01 14.57
CA ARG A 22 41.66 23.90 15.81
C ARG A 22 42.97 23.12 15.63
N PHE A 23 42.95 22.09 14.78
CA PHE A 23 44.14 21.32 14.43
C PHE A 23 44.99 21.97 13.32
N ASN A 24 44.60 23.17 12.84
CA ASN A 24 45.18 23.85 11.68
C ASN A 24 45.19 22.99 10.41
N HIS A 25 44.20 22.09 10.25
CA HIS A 25 44.07 21.28 9.04
C HIS A 25 43.32 22.07 7.95
N GLU A 26 43.82 22.01 6.72
CA GLU A 26 43.20 22.64 5.55
C GLU A 26 42.09 21.78 4.92
N TYR A 27 41.67 20.71 5.61
CA TYR A 27 40.68 19.75 5.15
C TYR A 27 39.83 19.21 6.31
N ILE A 28 38.64 18.69 5.97
CA ILE A 28 37.80 17.93 6.89
C ILE A 28 37.96 16.44 6.57
N GLY A 29 38.61 15.71 7.47
CA GLY A 29 38.76 14.25 7.42
C GLY A 29 37.81 13.51 8.36
N THR A 30 37.94 12.19 8.40
CA THR A 30 37.07 11.30 9.20
C THR A 30 37.17 11.56 10.70
N GLU A 31 38.39 11.84 11.18
CA GLU A 31 38.73 12.19 12.55
C GLU A 31 38.01 13.44 13.05
N HIS A 32 37.81 14.42 12.15
CA HIS A 32 37.09 15.64 12.47
C HIS A 32 35.59 15.38 12.60
N ILE A 33 35.02 14.49 11.78
CA ILE A 33 33.61 14.08 11.90
C ILE A 33 33.40 13.34 13.21
N LEU A 34 34.31 12.44 13.60
CA LEU A 34 34.28 11.75 14.89
C LEU A 34 34.34 12.74 16.07
N LEU A 35 35.27 13.71 16.03
CA LEU A 35 35.36 14.76 17.04
C LEU A 35 34.09 15.63 17.09
N GLY A 36 33.49 15.91 15.93
CA GLY A 36 32.22 16.61 15.81
C GLY A 36 31.05 15.86 16.47
N LEU A 37 30.99 14.53 16.31
CA LEU A 37 29.98 13.67 16.94
C LEU A 37 30.09 13.71 18.47
N VAL A 38 31.30 13.49 19.00
CA VAL A 38 31.53 13.49 20.45
C VAL A 38 31.29 14.87 21.07
N LYS A 39 31.63 15.94 20.35
CA LYS A 39 31.44 17.33 20.81
C LYS A 39 29.98 17.78 20.76
N GLU A 40 29.15 17.22 19.89
CA GLU A 40 27.72 17.52 19.83
C GLU A 40 27.03 17.09 21.13
N GLY A 41 27.40 15.92 21.66
CA GLY A 41 27.19 15.50 23.04
C GLY A 41 25.76 15.08 23.44
N SER A 42 24.76 15.24 22.56
CA SER A 42 23.35 14.96 22.87
C SER A 42 22.64 14.02 21.89
N GLY A 43 23.16 13.85 20.69
CA GLY A 43 22.62 12.96 19.67
C GLY A 43 22.89 11.49 19.98
N VAL A 44 22.14 10.60 19.34
CA VAL A 44 22.25 9.15 19.49
C VAL A 44 23.69 8.68 19.28
N GLY A 45 24.36 9.15 18.23
CA GLY A 45 25.77 8.81 17.98
C GLY A 45 26.73 9.28 19.09
N ALA A 46 26.44 10.42 19.72
CA ALA A 46 27.24 10.91 20.85
C ALA A 46 26.97 10.10 22.13
N ASN A 47 25.72 9.71 22.36
CA ASN A 47 25.33 8.89 23.51
C ASN A 47 25.91 7.48 23.43
N VAL A 48 25.96 6.87 22.25
CA VAL A 48 26.63 5.58 22.04
C VAL A 48 28.10 5.67 22.42
N LEU A 49 28.82 6.67 21.90
CA LEU A 49 30.23 6.88 22.23
C LEU A 49 30.41 7.13 23.74
N LYS A 50 29.49 7.85 24.38
CA LYS A 50 29.52 8.10 25.82
C LYS A 50 29.26 6.83 26.65
N ASN A 51 28.33 5.97 26.24
CA ASN A 51 28.07 4.66 26.89
C ASN A 51 29.30 3.76 26.83
N LEU A 52 30.05 3.85 25.73
CA LEU A 52 31.33 3.14 25.53
C LEU A 52 32.53 3.86 26.16
N GLU A 53 32.28 4.80 27.09
CA GLU A 53 33.29 5.56 27.83
C GLU A 53 34.28 6.37 26.96
N VAL A 54 33.86 6.72 25.74
CA VAL A 54 34.59 7.59 24.82
C VAL A 54 34.25 9.04 25.11
N ASP A 55 35.19 9.79 25.66
CA ASP A 55 35.04 11.22 25.91
C ASP A 55 35.83 12.06 24.89
N LEU A 56 35.45 13.33 24.77
CA LEU A 56 36.07 14.25 23.81
C LEU A 56 37.58 14.43 24.05
N ARG A 57 38.04 14.30 25.29
CA ARG A 57 39.46 14.46 25.64
C ARG A 57 40.28 13.27 25.16
N LYS A 58 39.83 12.03 25.41
CA LYS A 58 40.49 10.81 24.92
C LYS A 58 40.58 10.81 23.39
N VAL A 59 39.48 11.12 22.71
CA VAL A 59 39.45 11.14 21.22
C VAL A 59 40.42 12.18 20.67
N ARG A 60 40.49 13.39 21.25
CA ARG A 60 41.47 14.40 20.80
C ARG A 60 42.90 13.92 20.97
N LEU A 61 43.25 13.36 22.12
CA LEU A 61 44.59 12.86 22.39
C LEU A 61 45.00 11.75 21.41
N GLU A 62 44.08 10.85 21.06
CA GLU A 62 44.35 9.82 20.04
C GLU A 62 44.46 10.40 18.62
N VAL A 63 43.64 11.40 18.27
CA VAL A 63 43.74 12.10 16.99
C VAL A 63 45.09 12.84 16.87
N GLU A 64 45.55 13.51 17.93
CA GLU A 64 46.85 14.20 17.97
C GLU A 64 48.04 13.25 17.78
N LYS A 65 47.92 11.98 18.21
CA LYS A 65 48.96 10.96 17.97
C LYS A 65 49.02 10.50 16.51
N LEU A 66 47.87 10.47 15.84
CA LEU A 66 47.74 9.95 14.47
C LEU A 66 47.92 11.03 13.39
N VAL A 67 47.58 12.28 13.70
CA VAL A 67 47.61 13.39 12.74
C VAL A 67 48.36 14.59 13.32
N LYS A 68 49.36 15.08 12.57
CA LYS A 68 50.15 16.26 12.97
C LYS A 68 49.36 17.54 12.70
N SER A 69 49.40 18.47 13.66
CA SER A 69 48.84 19.81 13.46
C SER A 69 49.46 20.50 12.24
N GLY A 70 48.63 21.22 11.48
CA GLY A 70 49.07 21.95 10.29
C GLY A 70 49.79 23.28 10.59
N PRO A 71 50.21 24.01 9.54
CA PRO A 71 50.97 25.26 9.67
C PRO A 71 50.20 26.36 10.43
N THR A 72 50.93 27.29 11.06
CA THR A 72 50.36 28.32 11.96
C THR A 72 49.46 29.35 11.28
N MET A 73 49.41 29.41 9.94
CA MET A 73 48.49 30.27 9.20
C MET A 73 47.15 29.56 8.98
N VAL A 74 46.07 30.14 9.53
CA VAL A 74 44.73 29.56 9.48
C VAL A 74 43.99 30.05 8.24
N THR A 75 43.59 29.12 7.36
CA THR A 75 42.65 29.40 6.28
C THR A 75 41.24 29.58 6.85
N MET A 76 40.77 30.83 6.96
CA MET A 76 39.41 31.12 7.41
C MET A 76 38.39 30.81 6.31
N GLY A 77 37.47 29.87 6.57
CA GLY A 77 36.39 29.53 5.64
C GLY A 77 35.84 28.13 5.81
N LYS A 78 35.02 27.71 4.84
CA LYS A 78 34.51 26.34 4.74
C LYS A 78 35.58 25.45 4.13
N LEU A 79 36.14 24.56 4.94
CA LEU A 79 37.22 23.66 4.50
C LEU A 79 36.68 22.56 3.57
N PRO A 80 37.44 22.15 2.55
CA PRO A 80 37.09 21.03 1.69
C PRO A 80 37.13 19.70 2.45
N GLN A 81 36.23 18.78 2.10
CA GLN A 81 36.20 17.43 2.66
C GLN A 81 37.14 16.50 1.88
N THR A 82 37.86 15.62 2.59
CA THR A 82 38.67 14.58 1.96
C THR A 82 37.78 13.56 1.24
N PRO A 83 38.29 12.79 0.25
CA PRO A 83 37.52 11.74 -0.40
C PRO A 83 36.91 10.73 0.58
N ARG A 84 37.64 10.38 1.63
CA ARG A 84 37.18 9.48 2.70
C ARG A 84 36.06 10.09 3.54
N ALA A 85 36.17 11.38 3.90
CA ALA A 85 35.09 12.07 4.59
C ALA A 85 33.82 12.20 3.74
N LYS A 86 33.94 12.37 2.42
CA LYS A 86 32.78 12.32 1.50
C LYS A 86 32.15 10.92 1.47
N LYS A 87 32.95 9.88 1.44
CA LYS A 87 32.49 8.48 1.45
C LYS A 87 31.75 8.12 2.75
N VAL A 88 32.21 8.62 3.89
CA VAL A 88 31.50 8.50 5.18
C VAL A 88 30.09 9.11 5.12
N ILE A 89 29.95 10.28 4.48
CA ILE A 89 28.65 10.95 4.29
C ILE A 89 27.75 10.14 3.37
N GLU A 90 28.29 9.57 2.30
CA GLU A 90 27.57 8.67 1.39
C GLU A 90 27.08 7.41 2.12
N TYR A 91 27.95 6.77 2.90
CA TYR A 91 27.60 5.62 3.74
C TYR A 91 26.55 5.96 4.80
N ALA A 92 26.61 7.14 5.41
CA ALA A 92 25.59 7.59 6.35
C ALA A 92 24.21 7.72 5.67
N ILE A 93 24.16 8.16 4.41
CA ILE A 93 22.92 8.22 3.64
C ILE A 93 22.40 6.81 3.31
N GLU A 94 23.28 5.87 3.00
CA GLU A 94 22.91 4.46 2.77
C GLU A 94 22.40 3.79 4.04
N GLU A 95 23.08 3.98 5.19
CA GLU A 95 22.66 3.41 6.47
C GLU A 95 21.30 3.98 6.92
N ALA A 96 21.06 5.28 6.71
CA ALA A 96 19.74 5.88 6.93
C ALA A 96 18.65 5.19 6.09
N ARG A 97 18.93 4.91 4.81
CA ARG A 97 17.98 4.19 3.94
C ARG A 97 17.77 2.73 4.36
N ASN A 98 18.83 2.04 4.76
CA ASN A 98 18.74 0.64 5.22
C ASN A 98 17.91 0.52 6.51
N LEU A 99 17.93 1.56 7.34
CA LEU A 99 17.09 1.69 8.54
C LEU A 99 15.71 2.32 8.25
N ASN A 100 15.34 2.50 6.98
CA ASN A 100 14.10 3.15 6.53
C ASN A 100 13.89 4.58 7.07
N HIS A 101 14.96 5.28 7.45
CA HIS A 101 14.91 6.67 7.86
C HIS A 101 15.01 7.61 6.65
N ASN A 102 14.06 8.54 6.54
CA ASN A 102 14.03 9.56 5.49
C ASN A 102 14.99 10.74 5.73
N TYR A 103 15.73 10.71 6.84
CA TYR A 103 16.69 11.74 7.27
C TYR A 103 18.04 11.11 7.68
N VAL A 104 19.09 11.92 7.72
CA VAL A 104 20.42 11.54 8.22
C VAL A 104 20.63 12.14 9.61
N GLY A 105 20.65 11.29 10.64
CA GLY A 105 20.95 11.64 12.02
C GLY A 105 22.41 11.41 12.41
N THR A 106 22.67 11.56 13.71
CA THR A 106 24.02 11.43 14.29
C THR A 106 24.50 9.97 14.34
N GLU A 107 23.56 9.05 14.52
CA GLU A 107 23.69 7.60 14.47
C GLU A 107 24.14 7.14 13.08
N HIS A 108 23.54 7.67 12.02
CA HIS A 108 23.90 7.33 10.65
C HIS A 108 25.31 7.82 10.30
N LEU A 109 25.70 9.00 10.80
CA LEU A 109 27.06 9.51 10.67
C LEU A 109 28.08 8.62 11.39
N LEU A 110 27.73 8.12 12.58
CA LEU A 110 28.58 7.17 13.30
C LEU A 110 28.69 5.84 12.54
N LEU A 111 27.58 5.26 12.07
CA LEU A 111 27.57 4.04 11.26
C LEU A 111 28.39 4.21 9.96
N GLY A 112 28.28 5.37 9.30
CA GLY A 112 29.07 5.70 8.13
C GLY A 112 30.58 5.76 8.41
N LEU A 113 30.98 6.24 9.59
CA LEU A 113 32.38 6.21 10.04
C LEU A 113 32.88 4.78 10.28
N LEU A 114 32.05 3.92 10.89
CA LEU A 114 32.40 2.52 11.15
C LEU A 114 32.59 1.71 9.86
N ARG A 115 31.85 2.07 8.80
CA ARG A 115 31.94 1.41 7.49
C ARG A 115 33.18 1.81 6.70
N GLU A 116 33.75 2.99 6.96
CA GLU A 116 35.03 3.43 6.40
C GLU A 116 36.20 2.99 7.30
N GLN A 117 36.48 1.68 7.30
CA GLN A 117 37.44 1.04 8.21
C GLN A 117 38.89 1.54 8.04
N ASP A 118 39.25 1.96 6.83
CA ASP A 118 40.60 2.49 6.56
C ASP A 118 40.78 3.93 7.07
N GLY A 119 39.73 4.59 7.57
CA GLY A 119 39.74 5.99 8.00
C GLY A 119 40.44 6.22 9.34
N VAL A 120 40.95 7.44 9.55
CA VAL A 120 41.59 7.82 10.82
C VAL A 120 40.62 7.68 12.00
N ALA A 121 39.33 7.96 11.80
CA ALA A 121 38.31 7.76 12.84
C ALA A 121 38.19 6.30 13.30
N ALA A 122 38.23 5.34 12.38
CA ALA A 122 38.20 3.92 12.71
C ALA A 122 39.44 3.51 13.50
N GLN A 123 40.62 3.99 13.08
CA GLN A 123 41.88 3.76 13.79
C GLN A 123 41.86 4.35 15.21
N VAL A 124 41.29 5.54 15.40
CA VAL A 124 41.12 6.17 16.72
C VAL A 124 40.25 5.32 17.63
N LEU A 125 39.11 4.81 17.13
CA LEU A 125 38.23 3.94 17.93
C LEU A 125 38.92 2.63 18.30
N MET A 126 39.67 2.02 17.37
CA MET A 126 40.46 0.82 17.65
C MET A 126 41.57 1.06 18.69
N ASN A 127 42.27 2.20 18.63
CA ASN A 127 43.29 2.57 19.62
C ASN A 127 42.69 2.83 21.01
N LEU A 128 41.40 3.16 21.09
CA LEU A 128 40.65 3.27 22.34
C LEU A 128 40.10 1.92 22.84
N ASN A 129 40.58 0.80 22.28
CA ASN A 129 40.18 -0.58 22.56
C ASN A 129 38.70 -0.88 22.26
N LEU A 130 38.08 -0.17 21.30
CA LEU A 130 36.73 -0.48 20.82
C LEU A 130 36.79 -1.30 19.54
N ARG A 131 36.07 -2.41 19.50
CA ARG A 131 35.80 -3.15 18.26
C ARG A 131 34.68 -2.43 17.50
N LEU A 132 34.83 -2.22 16.21
CA LEU A 132 33.85 -1.47 15.40
C LEU A 132 32.48 -2.16 15.40
N GLU A 133 32.46 -3.49 15.49
CA GLU A 133 31.25 -4.30 15.60
C GLU A 133 30.47 -3.99 16.88
N ASP A 134 31.15 -3.86 18.03
CA ASP A 134 30.51 -3.54 19.31
C ASP A 134 29.87 -2.15 19.28
N VAL A 135 30.53 -1.18 18.64
CA VAL A 135 29.97 0.16 18.45
C VAL A 135 28.72 0.10 17.58
N ARG A 136 28.72 -0.72 16.52
CA ARG A 136 27.57 -0.88 15.63
C ARG A 136 26.39 -1.54 16.34
N GLU A 137 26.62 -2.58 17.13
CA GLU A 137 25.58 -3.24 17.92
C GLU A 137 24.95 -2.28 18.93
N GLU A 138 25.75 -1.46 19.62
CA GLU A 138 25.23 -0.48 20.57
C GLU A 138 24.38 0.61 19.90
N VAL A 139 24.76 1.07 18.69
CA VAL A 139 23.91 1.97 17.89
C VAL A 139 22.55 1.33 17.59
N LEU A 140 22.54 0.06 17.17
CA LEU A 140 21.30 -0.65 16.83
C LEU A 140 20.44 -0.93 18.07
N ASN A 141 21.05 -1.24 19.21
CA ASN A 141 20.34 -1.43 20.48
C ASN A 141 19.64 -0.14 20.93
N LEU A 142 20.33 1.01 20.82
CA LEU A 142 19.75 2.31 21.15
C LEU A 142 18.63 2.66 20.18
N LEU A 143 18.80 2.38 18.88
CA LEU A 143 17.79 2.62 17.85
C LEU A 143 16.53 1.76 18.03
N GLY A 144 16.70 0.46 18.31
CA GLY A 144 15.58 -0.45 18.59
C GLY A 144 14.81 -0.14 19.88
N ALA A 145 15.40 0.68 20.78
CA ALA A 145 14.73 1.24 21.94
C ALA A 145 14.08 2.61 21.68
N THR A 146 14.39 3.28 20.57
CA THR A 146 13.95 4.65 20.24
C THR A 146 12.99 4.75 19.05
N ASP A 147 12.57 3.64 18.43
CA ASP A 147 11.45 3.66 17.47
C ASP A 147 10.11 4.12 18.11
N GLU A 148 10.09 4.26 19.43
CA GLU A 148 9.15 5.15 20.12
C GLU A 148 9.77 6.55 20.32
N THR A 149 9.35 7.49 19.48
CA THR A 149 9.41 8.97 19.64
C THR A 149 10.67 9.72 19.17
N GLU A 150 10.53 10.51 18.10
CA GLU A 150 10.97 11.92 18.01
C GLU A 150 10.35 12.58 16.75
N GLU A 151 9.12 13.13 16.86
CA GLU A 151 8.71 14.28 16.05
C GLU A 151 8.56 15.50 16.98
N VAL A 152 9.31 16.54 16.65
CA VAL A 152 9.56 17.74 17.45
C VAL A 152 8.40 18.73 17.29
N GLY A 153 7.65 18.94 18.36
CA GLY A 153 6.70 20.06 18.53
C GLY A 153 7.31 21.19 19.36
N GLY A 154 7.04 22.44 18.95
CA GLY A 154 7.45 23.67 19.63
C GLY A 154 6.82 23.87 21.02
N PRO A 155 7.26 24.90 21.77
CA PRO A 155 7.09 24.97 23.22
C PRO A 155 5.69 25.45 23.61
N VAL A 156 5.02 24.69 24.47
CA VAL A 156 3.89 25.17 25.29
C VAL A 156 4.19 24.88 26.75
N MET A 157 4.03 25.91 27.58
CA MET A 157 4.35 25.96 29.00
C MET A 157 3.50 24.99 29.84
N GLY A 158 4.14 24.42 30.86
CA GLY A 158 3.50 24.18 32.16
C GLY A 158 2.81 22.83 32.36
N GLY A 159 3.58 21.78 32.62
CA GLY A 159 3.10 20.54 33.22
C GLY A 159 4.25 19.56 33.43
N GLU A 160 4.52 19.17 34.68
CA GLU A 160 5.56 18.19 35.02
C GLU A 160 5.33 16.88 34.23
N PRO A 161 6.37 16.29 33.60
CA PRO A 161 6.21 15.02 32.91
C PRO A 161 6.05 13.90 33.94
N ALA A 162 4.85 13.33 33.99
CA ALA A 162 4.59 12.08 34.70
C ALA A 162 5.46 10.96 34.11
N LYS A 163 6.27 10.32 34.95
CA LYS A 163 7.03 9.11 34.61
C LYS A 163 6.07 8.03 34.08
N LYS A 164 6.19 7.64 32.80
CA LYS A 164 5.51 6.46 32.24
C LYS A 164 5.93 5.21 33.04
N GLY A 165 5.02 4.68 33.85
CA GLY A 165 5.19 3.40 34.53
C GLY A 165 5.16 2.23 33.55
N LYS A 166 5.71 1.08 33.97
CA LYS A 166 5.61 -0.19 33.22
C LYS A 166 4.14 -0.48 32.88
N SER A 167 3.86 -0.81 31.62
CA SER A 167 2.49 -1.12 31.19
C SER A 167 1.89 -2.25 32.02
N LYS A 168 0.58 -2.14 32.29
CA LYS A 168 -0.21 -3.21 32.91
C LYS A 168 -0.47 -4.38 31.95
N THR A 169 -0.23 -4.17 30.65
CA THR A 169 -0.51 -5.14 29.59
C THR A 169 0.63 -5.32 28.57
N PRO A 170 1.87 -5.66 28.98
CA PRO A 170 3.02 -5.78 28.08
C PRO A 170 2.85 -6.74 26.90
N ALA A 171 2.10 -7.85 27.01
CA ALA A 171 1.96 -8.77 25.89
C ALA A 171 0.98 -8.22 24.82
N LEU A 172 -0.12 -7.62 25.23
CA LEU A 172 -1.06 -6.90 24.36
C LEU A 172 -0.39 -5.72 23.66
N ASP A 173 0.48 -4.99 24.34
CA ASP A 173 1.17 -3.85 23.74
C ASP A 173 2.23 -4.31 22.72
N SER A 174 2.76 -5.53 22.86
CA SER A 174 3.76 -6.09 21.94
C SER A 174 3.14 -6.76 20.71
N PHE A 175 1.96 -7.37 20.86
CA PHE A 175 1.32 -8.21 19.83
C PHE A 175 -0.05 -7.67 19.38
N GLY A 176 -0.41 -6.46 19.82
CA GLY A 176 -1.69 -5.87 19.53
C GLY A 176 -1.62 -4.37 19.33
N ARG A 177 -2.66 -3.83 18.70
CA ARG A 177 -2.79 -2.41 18.38
C ARG A 177 -3.99 -1.84 19.14
N ASP A 178 -3.74 -0.90 20.05
CA ASP A 178 -4.78 -0.28 20.87
C ASP A 178 -5.53 0.80 20.08
N LEU A 179 -6.77 0.50 19.66
CA LEU A 179 -7.61 1.46 18.92
C LEU A 179 -8.08 2.60 19.82
N THR A 180 -8.28 2.36 21.10
CA THR A 180 -8.72 3.39 22.06
C THR A 180 -7.63 4.46 22.23
N GLU A 181 -6.36 4.05 22.25
CA GLU A 181 -5.22 4.99 22.28
C GLU A 181 -5.07 5.76 20.96
N ILE A 182 -5.24 5.09 19.81
CA ILE A 182 -5.17 5.76 18.50
C ILE A 182 -6.34 6.76 18.32
N ALA A 183 -7.52 6.41 18.82
CA ALA A 183 -8.68 7.29 18.88
C ALA A 183 -8.39 8.53 19.74
N ARG A 184 -7.78 8.34 20.92
CA ARG A 184 -7.38 9.43 21.83
C ARG A 184 -6.38 10.38 21.17
N GLN A 185 -5.52 9.87 20.30
CA GLN A 185 -4.56 10.67 19.53
C GLN A 185 -5.19 11.36 18.30
N GLY A 186 -6.47 11.14 18.01
CA GLY A 186 -7.15 11.72 16.85
C GLY A 186 -6.65 11.19 15.50
N LYS A 187 -6.04 9.99 15.49
CA LYS A 187 -5.43 9.40 14.28
C LYS A 187 -6.36 8.46 13.52
N LEU A 188 -7.50 8.06 14.10
CA LEU A 188 -8.50 7.22 13.41
C LEU A 188 -9.30 8.02 12.40
N ASP A 189 -9.74 7.34 11.34
CA ASP A 189 -10.62 7.92 10.32
C ASP A 189 -12.04 8.14 10.87
N PRO A 190 -12.76 9.19 10.42
CA PRO A 190 -14.14 9.39 10.82
C PRO A 190 -15.04 8.27 10.28
N VAL A 191 -15.89 7.74 11.14
CA VAL A 191 -16.80 6.65 10.78
C VAL A 191 -18.16 7.21 10.38
N ILE A 192 -18.59 6.91 9.16
CA ILE A 192 -19.80 7.50 8.54
C ILE A 192 -20.77 6.38 8.16
N GLY A 193 -22.05 6.57 8.46
CA GLY A 193 -23.13 5.67 8.04
C GLY A 193 -23.21 4.32 8.79
N ARG A 194 -22.47 4.14 9.90
CA ARG A 194 -22.43 2.86 10.65
C ARG A 194 -23.00 2.91 12.07
N ALA A 195 -23.85 3.90 12.36
CA ALA A 195 -24.38 4.11 13.71
C ALA A 195 -25.20 2.93 14.23
N LYS A 196 -26.00 2.27 13.37
CA LYS A 196 -26.86 1.14 13.77
C LYS A 196 -26.03 -0.09 14.16
N GLU A 197 -24.97 -0.37 13.41
CA GLU A 197 -24.05 -1.48 13.68
C GLU A 197 -23.27 -1.25 14.97
N ILE A 198 -22.77 -0.03 15.20
CA ILE A 198 -22.07 0.33 16.44
C ILE A 198 -23.01 0.23 17.65
N GLU A 199 -24.23 0.78 17.56
CA GLU A 199 -25.23 0.66 18.62
C GLU A 199 -25.53 -0.83 18.92
N ARG A 200 -25.64 -1.65 17.87
CA ARG A 200 -25.87 -3.08 18.01
C ARG A 200 -24.71 -3.79 18.70
N ILE A 201 -23.47 -3.42 18.41
CA ILE A 201 -22.28 -3.93 19.11
C ILE A 201 -22.36 -3.58 20.59
N ILE A 202 -22.64 -2.33 20.94
CA ILE A 202 -22.77 -1.87 22.34
C ILE A 202 -23.84 -2.68 23.08
N GLN A 203 -25.02 -2.85 22.47
CA GLN A 203 -26.11 -3.65 23.03
C GLN A 203 -25.65 -5.08 23.33
N ILE A 204 -24.88 -5.69 22.43
CA ILE A 204 -24.39 -7.07 22.58
C ILE A 204 -23.32 -7.16 23.67
N LEU A 205 -22.35 -6.24 23.68
CA LEU A 205 -21.27 -6.21 24.67
C LEU A 205 -21.81 -6.07 26.11
N CYS A 206 -22.92 -5.35 26.30
CA CYS A 206 -23.57 -5.18 27.60
C CYS A 206 -24.40 -6.40 28.06
N ARG A 207 -24.53 -7.47 27.25
CA ARG A 207 -25.31 -8.66 27.64
C ARG A 207 -24.56 -9.51 28.65
N ARG A 208 -25.31 -10.25 29.48
CA ARG A 208 -24.73 -11.29 30.38
C ARG A 208 -24.35 -12.59 29.66
N GLN A 209 -25.03 -12.91 28.56
CA GLN A 209 -24.79 -14.10 27.75
C GLN A 209 -24.81 -13.72 26.27
N LYS A 210 -24.04 -14.42 25.44
CA LYS A 210 -23.83 -14.08 24.02
C LYS A 210 -23.36 -12.63 23.85
N ASN A 211 -22.33 -12.26 24.61
CA ASN A 211 -21.80 -10.91 24.72
C ASN A 211 -20.59 -10.64 23.81
N ASN A 212 -20.33 -11.56 22.86
CA ASN A 212 -19.31 -11.39 21.84
C ASN A 212 -19.99 -11.15 20.49
N PRO A 213 -19.96 -9.94 19.93
CA PRO A 213 -20.49 -9.66 18.61
C PRO A 213 -19.57 -10.23 17.51
N VAL A 214 -20.17 -10.68 16.40
CA VAL A 214 -19.44 -11.05 15.18
C VAL A 214 -20.01 -10.30 14.00
N LEU A 215 -19.16 -9.49 13.37
CA LEU A 215 -19.45 -8.75 12.15
C LEU A 215 -19.31 -9.67 10.93
N LEU A 216 -20.43 -9.92 10.26
CA LEU A 216 -20.54 -10.77 9.09
C LEU A 216 -20.81 -9.93 7.85
N GLY A 217 -19.89 -9.98 6.89
CA GLY A 217 -20.02 -9.26 5.62
C GLY A 217 -18.92 -9.66 4.65
N GLU A 218 -18.96 -9.13 3.44
CA GLU A 218 -17.87 -9.35 2.47
C GLU A 218 -16.60 -8.60 2.90
N ALA A 219 -15.45 -8.95 2.32
CA ALA A 219 -14.22 -8.20 2.55
C ALA A 219 -14.35 -6.79 1.93
N GLY A 220 -13.84 -5.77 2.64
CA GLY A 220 -13.87 -4.38 2.14
C GLY A 220 -15.15 -3.58 2.47
N VAL A 221 -16.15 -4.15 3.14
CA VAL A 221 -17.38 -3.40 3.55
C VAL A 221 -17.15 -2.40 4.69
N GLY A 222 -15.96 -2.40 5.30
CA GLY A 222 -15.61 -1.51 6.42
C GLY A 222 -15.89 -2.07 7.82
N LYS A 223 -15.72 -3.38 8.05
CA LYS A 223 -15.93 -4.00 9.38
C LYS A 223 -14.99 -3.43 10.45
N THR A 224 -13.73 -3.22 10.09
CA THR A 224 -12.72 -2.61 10.98
C THR A 224 -13.10 -1.18 11.33
N ALA A 225 -13.62 -0.41 10.36
CA ALA A 225 -14.09 0.96 10.60
C ALA A 225 -15.25 1.01 11.62
N ILE A 226 -16.14 0.00 11.67
CA ILE A 226 -17.19 -0.06 12.70
C ILE A 226 -16.58 -0.15 14.10
N VAL A 227 -15.50 -0.92 14.26
CA VAL A 227 -14.81 -1.10 15.55
C VAL A 227 -13.98 0.13 15.92
N GLU A 228 -13.38 0.80 14.96
CA GLU A 228 -12.75 2.10 15.15
C GLU A 228 -13.76 3.17 15.61
N GLY A 229 -14.98 3.13 15.06
CA GLY A 229 -16.07 4.02 15.48
C GLY A 229 -16.52 3.77 16.91
N LEU A 230 -16.54 2.50 17.34
CA LEU A 230 -16.76 2.17 18.74
C LEU A 230 -15.63 2.73 19.63
N ALA A 231 -14.36 2.64 19.21
CA ALA A 231 -13.24 3.21 19.97
C ALA A 231 -13.35 4.74 20.09
N GLN A 232 -13.80 5.42 19.03
CA GLN A 232 -14.08 6.86 19.06
C GLN A 232 -15.21 7.20 20.04
N GLN A 233 -16.30 6.44 20.05
CA GLN A 233 -17.39 6.65 21.01
C GLN A 233 -16.96 6.42 22.47
N ILE A 234 -16.06 5.46 22.74
CA ILE A 234 -15.51 5.22 24.09
C ILE A 234 -14.77 6.48 24.56
N ILE A 235 -13.90 7.03 23.72
CA ILE A 235 -13.13 8.24 24.04
C ILE A 235 -14.03 9.47 24.17
N ALA A 236 -15.09 9.57 23.35
CA ALA A 236 -16.06 10.65 23.43
C ALA A 236 -17.01 10.55 24.64
N ASN A 237 -16.97 9.45 25.41
CA ASN A 237 -17.91 9.11 26.48
C ASN A 237 -19.38 9.06 26.03
N ASP A 238 -19.64 8.71 24.76
CA ASP A 238 -20.98 8.54 24.19
C ASP A 238 -21.43 7.07 24.23
N ILE A 239 -21.20 6.40 25.37
CA ILE A 239 -21.43 4.96 25.58
C ILE A 239 -21.91 4.73 27.01
N PRO A 240 -22.70 3.67 27.29
CA PRO A 240 -23.02 3.27 28.65
C PRO A 240 -21.80 3.18 29.58
N GLU A 241 -21.97 3.60 30.84
CA GLU A 241 -20.92 3.63 31.88
C GLU A 241 -20.20 2.28 32.06
N LEU A 242 -20.89 1.17 31.81
CA LEU A 242 -20.33 -0.19 31.85
C LEU A 242 -19.15 -0.39 30.89
N LEU A 243 -19.09 0.37 29.79
CA LEU A 243 -18.07 0.24 28.75
C LEU A 243 -17.11 1.43 28.70
N ALA A 244 -17.31 2.48 29.49
CA ALA A 244 -16.52 3.72 29.44
C ALA A 244 -15.02 3.48 29.71
N ASP A 245 -14.70 2.59 30.65
CA ASP A 245 -13.32 2.26 31.03
C ASP A 245 -12.69 1.13 30.19
N HIS A 246 -13.35 0.68 29.12
CA HIS A 246 -12.87 -0.43 28.31
C HIS A 246 -11.86 0.02 27.25
N ARG A 247 -10.85 -0.82 27.00
CA ARG A 247 -9.89 -0.67 25.90
C ARG A 247 -10.22 -1.63 24.77
N ILE A 248 -10.14 -1.17 23.53
CA ILE A 248 -10.28 -2.01 22.35
C ILE A 248 -8.89 -2.26 21.78
N VAL A 249 -8.48 -3.53 21.74
CA VAL A 249 -7.16 -3.94 21.24
C VAL A 249 -7.33 -4.91 20.08
N VAL A 250 -6.77 -4.57 18.92
CA VAL A 250 -6.68 -5.46 17.76
C VAL A 250 -5.56 -6.46 17.97
N LEU A 251 -5.84 -7.73 17.74
CA LEU A 251 -4.82 -8.78 17.77
C LEU A 251 -4.12 -8.89 16.41
N ASP A 252 -2.80 -8.69 16.37
CA ASP A 252 -2.03 -8.88 15.14
C ASP A 252 -1.49 -10.31 15.05
N LEU A 253 -2.17 -11.14 14.26
CA LEU A 253 -1.79 -12.52 14.05
C LEU A 253 -0.45 -12.66 13.35
N ALA A 254 -0.11 -11.74 12.43
CA ALA A 254 1.15 -11.79 11.70
C ALA A 254 2.34 -11.55 12.64
N MET A 255 2.24 -10.58 13.55
CA MET A 255 3.25 -10.35 14.59
C MET A 255 3.37 -11.52 15.56
N MET A 256 2.26 -12.17 15.90
CA MET A 256 2.27 -13.35 16.77
C MET A 256 3.01 -14.53 16.14
N VAL A 257 2.88 -14.72 14.83
CA VAL A 257 3.56 -15.78 14.07
C VAL A 257 5.03 -15.43 13.79
N ALA A 258 5.32 -14.14 13.57
CA ALA A 258 6.66 -13.65 13.28
C ALA A 258 7.67 -14.08 14.36
N GLY A 259 8.75 -14.73 13.93
CA GLY A 259 9.80 -15.21 14.84
C GLY A 259 9.44 -16.48 15.63
N THR A 260 8.30 -17.13 15.35
CA THR A 260 8.00 -18.47 15.88
C THR A 260 8.49 -19.54 14.88
N LYS A 261 9.21 -20.54 15.38
CA LYS A 261 9.66 -21.70 14.57
C LYS A 261 8.74 -22.91 14.72
N TYR A 262 8.01 -22.97 15.83
CA TYR A 262 7.18 -24.09 16.22
C TYR A 262 5.78 -23.61 16.63
N ARG A 263 4.75 -24.38 16.27
CA ARG A 263 3.34 -24.10 16.64
C ARG A 263 3.15 -23.84 18.13
N GLY A 264 3.86 -24.56 19.00
CA GLY A 264 3.76 -24.39 20.46
C GLY A 264 4.16 -22.99 20.95
N GLN A 265 5.14 -22.34 20.30
CA GLN A 265 5.57 -20.98 20.66
C GLN A 265 4.48 -19.94 20.35
N PHE A 266 3.78 -20.13 19.24
CA PHE A 266 2.63 -19.31 18.89
C PHE A 266 1.48 -19.50 19.90
N GLU A 267 1.17 -20.75 20.27
CA GLU A 267 0.16 -21.05 21.30
C GLU A 267 0.52 -20.44 22.66
N GLU A 268 1.80 -20.45 23.04
CA GLU A 268 2.29 -19.80 24.26
C GLU A 268 2.08 -18.27 24.23
N ARG A 269 2.35 -17.61 23.10
CA ARG A 269 2.09 -16.17 22.93
C ARG A 269 0.61 -15.83 23.04
N ILE A 270 -0.27 -16.59 22.38
CA ILE A 270 -1.71 -16.41 22.52
C ILE A 270 -2.13 -16.61 23.98
N LYS A 271 -1.64 -17.66 24.63
CA LYS A 271 -1.96 -17.94 26.04
C LYS A 271 -1.51 -16.81 26.97
N ALA A 272 -0.36 -16.19 26.71
CA ALA A 272 0.11 -15.02 27.45
C ALA A 272 -0.88 -13.84 27.29
N VAL A 273 -1.28 -13.52 26.06
CA VAL A 273 -2.25 -12.45 25.77
C VAL A 273 -3.61 -12.73 26.43
N MET A 274 -4.14 -13.96 26.31
CA MET A 274 -5.42 -14.34 26.94
C MET A 274 -5.39 -14.21 28.46
N ASN A 275 -4.28 -14.59 29.10
CA ASN A 275 -4.11 -14.44 30.55
C ASN A 275 -4.07 -12.97 30.98
N GLU A 276 -3.48 -12.11 30.17
CA GLU A 276 -3.38 -10.68 30.44
C GLU A 276 -4.74 -9.98 30.31
N VAL A 277 -5.49 -10.30 29.25
CA VAL A 277 -6.87 -9.83 29.04
C VAL A 277 -7.76 -10.22 30.22
N ARG A 278 -7.66 -11.48 30.67
CA ARG A 278 -8.39 -11.98 31.84
C ARG A 278 -8.04 -11.22 33.13
N ARG A 279 -6.77 -10.84 33.33
CA ARG A 279 -6.33 -10.10 34.53
C ARG A 279 -6.75 -8.64 34.49
N ALA A 280 -6.75 -8.02 33.32
CA ALA A 280 -7.14 -6.63 33.14
C ALA A 280 -8.65 -6.45 33.34
N GLY A 281 -9.48 -7.33 32.77
CA GLY A 281 -10.94 -7.33 32.93
C GLY A 281 -11.68 -6.20 32.20
N ASN A 282 -10.97 -5.18 31.72
CA ASN A 282 -11.51 -4.04 30.97
C ASN A 282 -10.97 -3.98 29.52
N VAL A 283 -10.64 -5.13 28.93
CA VAL A 283 -10.11 -5.22 27.56
C VAL A 283 -11.07 -5.99 26.67
N ILE A 284 -11.44 -5.37 25.56
CA ILE A 284 -12.22 -5.96 24.48
C ILE A 284 -11.23 -6.27 23.35
N LEU A 285 -11.13 -7.54 22.97
CA LEU A 285 -10.28 -7.94 21.87
C LEU A 285 -11.01 -7.81 20.54
N PHE A 286 -10.41 -7.15 19.55
CA PHE A 286 -10.83 -7.24 18.17
C PHE A 286 -10.01 -8.30 17.44
N ILE A 287 -10.70 -9.28 16.87
CA ILE A 287 -10.11 -10.34 16.08
C ILE A 287 -10.64 -10.20 14.66
N ASP A 288 -9.81 -9.63 13.79
CA ASP A 288 -10.09 -9.69 12.36
C ASP A 288 -9.88 -11.12 11.85
N GLU A 289 -10.64 -11.50 10.83
CA GLU A 289 -10.63 -12.86 10.28
C GLU A 289 -10.74 -13.97 11.33
N LEU A 290 -11.76 -13.88 12.20
CA LEU A 290 -11.96 -14.78 13.36
C LEU A 290 -11.85 -16.29 13.03
N HIS A 291 -12.17 -16.68 11.80
CA HIS A 291 -12.07 -18.06 11.32
C HIS A 291 -10.64 -18.62 11.32
N THR A 292 -9.63 -17.77 11.14
CA THR A 292 -8.21 -18.17 11.14
C THR A 292 -7.81 -18.82 12.45
N LEU A 293 -8.31 -18.27 13.57
CA LEU A 293 -8.02 -18.76 14.91
C LEU A 293 -8.84 -19.98 15.34
N VAL A 294 -9.97 -20.23 14.68
CA VAL A 294 -11.04 -21.14 15.17
C VAL A 294 -11.19 -22.42 14.31
N GLY A 295 -10.64 -22.47 13.09
CA GLY A 295 -10.94 -23.60 12.21
C GLY A 295 -10.05 -23.82 10.99
N ALA A 296 -8.94 -23.10 10.82
CA ALA A 296 -8.10 -23.25 9.62
C ALA A 296 -7.31 -24.57 9.53
N GLY A 297 -7.36 -25.45 10.54
CA GLY A 297 -6.56 -26.68 10.66
C GLY A 297 -6.77 -27.78 9.61
N GLY A 298 -7.43 -27.51 8.48
CA GLY A 298 -7.60 -28.44 7.37
C GLY A 298 -6.49 -28.40 6.30
N ALA A 299 -5.71 -27.32 6.24
CA ALA A 299 -4.58 -27.19 5.31
C ALA A 299 -3.25 -27.36 6.07
N GLU A 300 -2.31 -28.15 5.53
CA GLU A 300 -0.95 -28.26 6.07
C GLU A 300 -0.32 -26.86 6.19
N GLY A 301 -0.06 -26.41 7.42
CA GLY A 301 0.54 -25.10 7.71
C GLY A 301 -0.40 -24.04 8.29
N ALA A 302 -1.70 -24.32 8.41
CA ALA A 302 -2.62 -23.38 9.02
C ALA A 302 -2.42 -23.25 10.55
N ILE A 303 -2.34 -22.01 11.00
CA ILE A 303 -2.16 -21.62 12.39
C ILE A 303 -3.49 -21.80 13.12
N ASP A 304 -3.59 -22.78 14.02
CA ASP A 304 -4.84 -23.07 14.74
C ASP A 304 -4.67 -22.88 16.25
N ALA A 305 -5.40 -21.90 16.80
CA ALA A 305 -5.41 -21.50 18.21
C ALA A 305 -6.67 -21.97 18.96
N SER A 306 -7.50 -22.80 18.33
CA SER A 306 -8.79 -23.26 18.85
C SER A 306 -8.70 -23.81 20.27
N ASN A 307 -7.64 -24.57 20.56
CA ASN A 307 -7.43 -25.20 21.86
C ASN A 307 -7.23 -24.20 23.00
N VAL A 308 -6.73 -22.99 22.71
CA VAL A 308 -6.51 -21.94 23.70
C VAL A 308 -7.73 -21.02 23.81
N LEU A 309 -8.37 -20.69 22.68
CA LEU A 309 -9.47 -19.73 22.63
C LEU A 309 -10.82 -20.32 23.06
N LYS A 310 -11.15 -21.54 22.62
CA LYS A 310 -12.46 -22.15 22.92
C LYS A 310 -12.74 -22.24 24.43
N PRO A 311 -11.79 -22.67 25.29
CA PRO A 311 -12.04 -22.70 26.72
C PRO A 311 -12.24 -21.30 27.34
N ALA A 312 -11.47 -20.30 26.91
CA ALA A 312 -11.56 -18.94 27.45
C ALA A 312 -12.87 -18.25 27.05
N LEU A 313 -13.29 -18.39 25.79
CA LEU A 313 -14.56 -17.89 25.28
C LEU A 313 -15.75 -18.64 25.89
N SER A 314 -15.67 -19.97 26.01
CA SER A 314 -16.73 -20.79 26.60
C SER A 314 -16.97 -20.45 28.08
N ARG A 315 -15.93 -20.13 28.85
CA ARG A 315 -16.08 -19.69 30.24
C ARG A 315 -16.54 -18.22 30.38
N GLY A 316 -16.61 -17.45 29.29
CA GLY A 316 -16.95 -16.03 29.33
C GLY A 316 -15.90 -15.19 30.05
N GLU A 317 -14.66 -15.67 30.12
CA GLU A 317 -13.55 -14.98 30.78
C GLU A 317 -12.96 -13.85 29.92
N ILE A 318 -13.30 -13.83 28.63
CA ILE A 318 -12.77 -12.92 27.63
C ILE A 318 -13.93 -12.40 26.79
N GLN A 319 -13.91 -11.09 26.55
CA GLN A 319 -14.83 -10.42 25.65
C GLN A 319 -14.12 -10.06 24.35
N CYS A 320 -14.74 -10.38 23.22
CA CYS A 320 -14.18 -10.07 21.92
C CYS A 320 -15.23 -9.66 20.89
N ILE A 321 -14.78 -8.88 19.90
CA ILE A 321 -15.49 -8.54 18.67
C ILE A 321 -14.78 -9.30 17.56
N GLY A 322 -15.52 -10.17 16.86
CA GLY A 322 -15.00 -10.90 15.70
C GLY A 322 -15.44 -10.27 14.38
N ALA A 323 -14.62 -10.39 13.34
CA ALA A 323 -15.02 -10.10 11.96
C ALA A 323 -14.68 -11.29 11.05
N THR A 324 -15.61 -11.69 10.17
CA THR A 324 -15.40 -12.79 9.21
C THR A 324 -16.44 -12.72 8.08
N THR A 325 -16.32 -13.54 7.04
CA THR A 325 -17.36 -13.65 6.01
C THR A 325 -18.48 -14.62 6.42
N LEU A 326 -19.64 -14.51 5.77
CA LEU A 326 -20.77 -15.41 6.00
C LEU A 326 -20.39 -16.88 5.76
N ASP A 327 -19.59 -17.15 4.72
CA ASP A 327 -19.17 -18.49 4.34
C ASP A 327 -18.22 -19.10 5.37
N GLU A 328 -17.24 -18.34 5.84
CA GLU A 328 -16.31 -18.76 6.89
C GLU A 328 -17.03 -19.01 8.21
N TYR A 329 -17.95 -18.14 8.59
CA TYR A 329 -18.75 -18.31 9.80
C TYR A 329 -19.53 -19.63 9.77
N ARG A 330 -20.23 -19.91 8.66
CA ARG A 330 -20.96 -21.17 8.45
C ARG A 330 -20.05 -22.41 8.51
N LYS A 331 -18.86 -22.32 7.91
CA LYS A 331 -17.93 -23.44 7.83
C LYS A 331 -17.28 -23.78 9.17
N TYR A 332 -16.86 -22.77 9.94
CA TYR A 332 -15.97 -22.96 11.08
C TYR A 332 -16.59 -22.63 12.45
N ILE A 333 -17.55 -21.71 12.52
CA ILE A 333 -18.09 -21.21 13.79
C ILE A 333 -19.49 -21.79 14.07
N GLU A 334 -20.38 -21.79 13.08
CA GLU A 334 -21.77 -22.27 13.23
C GLU A 334 -21.86 -23.77 13.54
N LYS A 335 -20.91 -24.56 13.03
CA LYS A 335 -20.84 -26.00 13.34
C LYS A 335 -20.38 -26.30 14.76
N ASP A 336 -19.74 -25.35 15.45
CA ASP A 336 -19.23 -25.54 16.80
C ASP A 336 -20.21 -25.00 17.84
N THR A 337 -20.95 -25.93 18.47
CA THR A 337 -21.97 -25.62 19.49
C THR A 337 -21.41 -24.86 20.72
N ALA A 338 -20.11 -24.92 21.01
CA ALA A 338 -19.52 -24.19 22.13
C ALA A 338 -19.33 -22.70 21.80
N LEU A 339 -18.94 -22.38 20.57
CA LEU A 339 -18.70 -21.01 20.11
C LEU A 339 -19.99 -20.31 19.68
N GLU A 340 -20.89 -21.02 19.01
CA GLU A 340 -22.19 -20.49 18.59
C GLU A 340 -23.01 -19.93 19.77
N ARG A 341 -22.84 -20.53 20.97
CA ARG A 341 -23.49 -20.08 22.21
C ARG A 341 -22.84 -18.85 22.86
N ARG A 342 -21.73 -18.34 22.32
CA ARG A 342 -20.99 -17.18 22.83
C ARG A 342 -21.03 -16.00 21.89
N PHE A 343 -21.18 -16.27 20.60
CA PHE A 343 -21.24 -15.24 19.58
C PHE A 343 -22.67 -14.81 19.25
N GLN A 344 -22.84 -13.54 18.91
CA GLN A 344 -24.06 -12.97 18.36
C GLN A 344 -23.74 -12.33 17.01
N GLN A 345 -24.45 -12.75 15.98
CA GLN A 345 -24.23 -12.29 14.61
C GLN A 345 -24.78 -10.88 14.39
N ILE A 346 -24.03 -10.08 13.65
CA ILE A 346 -24.41 -8.77 13.11
C ILE A 346 -24.08 -8.79 11.62
N ILE A 347 -25.09 -8.67 10.76
CA ILE A 347 -24.91 -8.60 9.31
C ILE A 347 -24.50 -7.17 8.95
N VAL A 348 -23.40 -7.04 8.22
CA VAL A 348 -22.86 -5.77 7.72
C VAL A 348 -23.03 -5.75 6.22
N GLU A 349 -23.94 -4.90 5.75
CA GLU A 349 -24.20 -4.73 4.32
C GLU A 349 -23.25 -3.70 3.72
N PRO A 350 -22.93 -3.81 2.42
CA PRO A 350 -22.24 -2.76 1.68
C PRO A 350 -23.03 -1.44 1.76
N PRO A 351 -22.34 -0.29 1.89
CA PRO A 351 -23.02 1.01 1.91
C PRO A 351 -23.69 1.30 0.57
N THR A 352 -24.75 2.10 0.62
CA THR A 352 -25.39 2.64 -0.58
C THR A 352 -24.44 3.61 -1.31
N LYS A 353 -24.78 3.97 -2.56
CA LYS A 353 -23.97 4.94 -3.33
C LYS A 353 -23.85 6.29 -2.61
N GLU A 354 -24.95 6.78 -2.06
CA GLU A 354 -25.01 8.05 -1.33
C GLU A 354 -24.17 8.00 -0.04
N GLU A 355 -24.27 6.92 0.73
CA GLU A 355 -23.44 6.70 1.92
C GLU A 355 -21.95 6.58 1.55
N THR A 356 -21.63 5.91 0.43
CA THR A 356 -20.25 5.79 -0.05
C THR A 356 -19.66 7.15 -0.39
N VAL A 357 -20.42 8.02 -1.08
CA VAL A 357 -19.98 9.40 -1.38
C VAL A 357 -19.77 10.18 -0.07
N ALA A 358 -20.65 10.03 0.91
CA ALA A 358 -20.48 10.65 2.22
C ALA A 358 -19.21 10.16 2.94
N ILE A 359 -18.92 8.85 2.89
CA ILE A 359 -17.68 8.27 3.42
C ILE A 359 -16.46 8.92 2.74
N LEU A 360 -16.43 8.98 1.41
CA LEU A 360 -15.32 9.60 0.68
C LEU A 360 -15.14 11.08 1.03
N ARG A 361 -16.24 11.83 1.17
CA ARG A 361 -16.19 13.24 1.61
C ARG A 361 -15.57 13.40 3.00
N GLY A 362 -15.83 12.47 3.92
CA GLY A 362 -15.21 12.49 5.25
C GLY A 362 -13.72 12.14 5.26
N LEU A 363 -13.28 11.29 4.32
CA LEU A 363 -11.88 10.90 4.17
C LEU A 363 -11.06 11.90 3.34
N ARG A 364 -11.74 12.71 2.51
CA ARG A 364 -11.16 13.65 1.54
C ARG A 364 -10.02 14.47 2.13
N ASP A 365 -10.23 15.16 3.25
CA ASP A 365 -9.22 16.07 3.81
C ASP A 365 -7.90 15.36 4.16
N ARG A 366 -7.98 14.10 4.63
CA ARG A 366 -6.80 13.30 4.97
C ARG A 366 -6.05 12.87 3.71
N TYR A 367 -6.75 12.46 2.66
CA TYR A 367 -6.13 12.10 1.38
C TYR A 367 -5.57 13.31 0.63
N GLU A 368 -6.29 14.44 0.65
CA GLU A 368 -5.80 15.72 0.11
C GLU A 368 -4.50 16.14 0.82
N ALA A 369 -4.44 16.05 2.16
CA ALA A 369 -3.23 16.36 2.92
C ALA A 369 -2.10 15.36 2.66
N HIS A 370 -2.41 14.07 2.60
CA HIS A 370 -1.42 13.01 2.36
C HIS A 370 -0.76 13.15 0.99
N HIS A 371 -1.58 13.36 -0.05
CA HIS A 371 -1.10 13.44 -1.44
C HIS A 371 -0.78 14.85 -1.93
N ARG A 372 -1.16 15.88 -1.17
CA ARG A 372 -1.04 17.30 -1.54
C ARG A 372 -1.80 17.66 -2.82
N VAL A 373 -2.98 17.08 -2.98
CA VAL A 373 -3.87 17.31 -4.13
C VAL A 373 -5.20 17.89 -3.64
N ARG A 374 -5.99 18.44 -4.56
CA ARG A 374 -7.37 18.82 -4.30
C ARG A 374 -8.30 17.88 -5.05
N ILE A 375 -9.26 17.25 -4.38
CA ILE A 375 -10.20 16.29 -4.98
C ILE A 375 -11.53 17.00 -5.22
N THR A 376 -12.13 16.97 -6.41
CA THR A 376 -13.42 17.63 -6.63
C THR A 376 -14.58 16.79 -6.08
N ASP A 377 -15.71 17.42 -5.74
CA ASP A 377 -16.90 16.66 -5.30
C ASP A 377 -17.45 15.77 -6.42
N THR A 378 -17.35 16.22 -7.67
CA THR A 378 -17.74 15.42 -8.83
C THR A 378 -16.82 14.22 -9.06
N ALA A 379 -15.52 14.34 -8.75
CA ALA A 379 -14.60 13.20 -8.79
C ALA A 379 -15.00 12.10 -7.79
N LEU A 380 -15.49 12.46 -6.59
CA LEU A 380 -15.97 11.48 -5.62
C LEU A 380 -17.21 10.74 -6.11
N GLU A 381 -18.16 11.46 -6.71
CA GLU A 381 -19.38 10.86 -7.28
C GLU A 381 -19.03 9.92 -8.45
N HIS A 382 -18.13 10.35 -9.34
CA HIS A 382 -17.62 9.53 -10.43
C HIS A 382 -16.84 8.31 -9.94
N ALA A 383 -16.04 8.46 -8.87
CA ALA A 383 -15.29 7.34 -8.29
C ALA A 383 -16.26 6.26 -7.81
N VAL A 384 -17.36 6.63 -7.14
CA VAL A 384 -18.37 5.68 -6.69
C VAL A 384 -19.12 5.05 -7.86
N GLU A 385 -19.55 5.83 -8.85
CA GLU A 385 -20.31 5.32 -9.99
C GLU A 385 -19.48 4.35 -10.84
N LEU A 386 -18.27 4.76 -11.23
CA LEU A 386 -17.42 3.98 -12.11
C LEU A 386 -16.84 2.77 -11.38
N SER A 387 -16.40 2.90 -10.12
CA SER A 387 -15.95 1.72 -9.35
C SER A 387 -17.08 0.72 -9.13
N ALA A 388 -18.33 1.18 -8.93
CA ALA A 388 -19.50 0.31 -8.84
C ALA A 388 -19.71 -0.52 -10.11
N ARG A 389 -19.45 0.07 -11.28
CA ARG A 389 -19.68 -0.56 -12.58
C ARG A 389 -18.51 -1.46 -13.03
N TYR A 390 -17.27 -1.00 -12.87
CA TYR A 390 -16.10 -1.60 -13.53
C TYR A 390 -15.20 -2.43 -12.60
N ILE A 391 -15.28 -2.24 -11.28
CA ILE A 391 -14.41 -2.94 -10.32
C ILE A 391 -15.21 -3.99 -9.55
N ALA A 392 -14.81 -5.26 -9.69
CA ALA A 392 -15.40 -6.43 -9.04
C ALA A 392 -14.99 -6.60 -7.56
N ARG A 393 -14.93 -5.49 -6.82
CA ARG A 393 -14.77 -5.41 -5.36
C ARG A 393 -16.01 -4.75 -4.74
N VAL A 394 -16.06 -4.71 -3.41
CA VAL A 394 -17.21 -4.20 -2.64
C VAL A 394 -16.99 -2.75 -2.24
N GLN A 395 -18.06 -1.98 -2.10
CA GLN A 395 -17.98 -0.64 -1.50
C GLN A 395 -17.83 -0.73 0.03
N PRO A 396 -17.18 0.24 0.69
CA PRO A 396 -16.54 1.43 0.13
C PRO A 396 -15.09 1.23 -0.35
N ASP A 397 -14.48 0.07 -0.07
CA ASP A 397 -13.06 -0.23 -0.35
C ASP A 397 -12.62 0.19 -1.76
N LYS A 398 -13.36 -0.25 -2.78
CA LYS A 398 -13.00 0.03 -4.17
C LYS A 398 -13.03 1.52 -4.54
N ALA A 399 -13.92 2.32 -3.94
CA ALA A 399 -13.99 3.74 -4.24
C ALA A 399 -12.91 4.53 -3.49
N ILE A 400 -12.56 4.09 -2.27
CA ILE A 400 -11.43 4.64 -1.50
C ILE A 400 -10.12 4.40 -2.26
N ASP A 401 -9.91 3.17 -2.76
CA ASP A 401 -8.72 2.80 -3.51
C ASP A 401 -8.55 3.63 -4.79
N VAL A 402 -9.65 3.84 -5.54
CA VAL A 402 -9.64 4.72 -6.73
C VAL A 402 -9.29 6.17 -6.37
N MET A 403 -9.84 6.69 -5.27
CA MET A 403 -9.54 8.04 -4.80
C MET A 403 -8.07 8.18 -4.38
N ASP A 404 -7.54 7.19 -3.66
CA ASP A 404 -6.15 7.13 -3.20
C ASP A 404 -5.18 7.07 -4.39
N GLU A 405 -5.41 6.16 -5.33
CA GLU A 405 -4.59 5.99 -6.53
C GLU A 405 -4.63 7.23 -7.44
N ALA A 406 -5.78 7.89 -7.55
CA ALA A 406 -5.90 9.16 -8.26
C ALA A 406 -5.06 10.27 -7.62
N GLY A 407 -5.09 10.39 -6.29
CA GLY A 407 -4.26 11.34 -5.56
C GLY A 407 -2.77 11.05 -5.73
N ALA A 408 -2.37 9.78 -5.60
CA ALA A 408 -0.99 9.34 -5.80
C ALA A 408 -0.51 9.61 -7.23
N ARG A 409 -1.34 9.35 -8.24
CA ARG A 409 -1.02 9.57 -9.66
C ARG A 409 -0.73 11.04 -9.96
N ILE A 410 -1.57 11.96 -9.48
CA ILE A 410 -1.37 13.40 -9.69
C ILE A 410 -0.11 13.89 -9.00
N ARG A 411 0.13 13.44 -7.76
CA ARG A 411 1.37 13.75 -7.03
C ARG A 411 2.62 13.21 -7.73
N LEU A 412 2.56 12.01 -8.31
CA LEU A 412 3.69 11.46 -9.06
C LEU A 412 3.95 12.26 -10.34
N LYS A 413 2.89 12.69 -11.05
CA LYS A 413 3.01 13.57 -12.23
C LYS A 413 3.65 14.92 -11.88
N SER A 414 3.42 15.47 -10.68
CA SER A 414 4.06 16.73 -10.27
C SER A 414 5.54 16.55 -9.90
N LEU A 415 5.90 15.39 -9.34
CA LEU A 415 7.28 15.03 -8.96
C LEU A 415 8.15 14.62 -10.16
N THR A 416 7.55 14.26 -11.30
CA THR A 416 8.31 13.98 -12.52
C THR A 416 8.91 15.25 -13.11
N LYS A 417 10.21 15.18 -13.47
CA LYS A 417 10.91 16.30 -14.11
C LYS A 417 10.23 16.67 -15.44
N PRO A 418 10.08 17.97 -15.76
CA PRO A 418 9.58 18.39 -17.07
C PRO A 418 10.47 17.87 -18.22
N PRO A 419 9.90 17.55 -19.39
CA PRO A 419 10.67 17.12 -20.56
C PRO A 419 11.73 18.17 -20.97
N ASP A 420 11.38 19.45 -20.91
CA ASP A 420 12.29 20.59 -21.17
C ASP A 420 13.56 20.55 -20.31
N LEU A 421 13.44 20.18 -19.02
CA LEU A 421 14.57 20.06 -18.10
C LEU A 421 15.48 18.87 -18.45
N THR A 422 14.90 17.83 -19.04
CA THR A 422 15.61 16.62 -19.49
C THR A 422 16.35 16.89 -20.80
N GLU A 423 15.74 17.65 -21.72
CA GLU A 423 16.36 18.12 -22.97
C GLU A 423 17.55 19.04 -22.68
N LEU A 424 17.39 20.01 -21.77
CA LEU A 424 18.49 20.88 -21.32
C LEU A 424 19.64 20.08 -20.66
N GLU A 425 19.32 19.01 -19.92
CA GLU A 425 20.34 18.10 -19.35
C GLU A 425 21.15 17.38 -20.42
N HIS A 426 20.48 16.92 -21.49
CA HIS A 426 21.11 16.26 -22.62
C HIS A 426 21.96 17.22 -23.45
N GLU A 427 21.45 18.43 -23.73
CA GLU A 427 22.18 19.48 -24.45
C GLU A 427 23.45 19.91 -23.68
N MET A 428 23.37 20.04 -22.35
CA MET A 428 24.53 20.29 -21.49
C MET A 428 25.57 19.17 -21.58
N GLN A 429 25.15 17.91 -21.67
CA GLN A 429 26.06 16.77 -21.82
C GLN A 429 26.78 16.81 -23.17
N GLN A 430 26.05 17.09 -24.25
CA GLN A 430 26.62 17.20 -25.60
C GLN A 430 27.65 18.33 -25.70
N LEU A 431 27.30 19.53 -25.23
CA LEU A 431 28.21 20.68 -25.22
C LEU A 431 29.40 20.45 -24.26
N GLY A 432 29.19 19.71 -23.17
CA GLY A 432 30.27 19.29 -22.28
C GLY A 432 31.32 18.44 -22.99
N ALA A 433 30.86 17.45 -23.78
CA ALA A 433 31.73 16.60 -24.58
C ALA A 433 32.44 17.40 -25.69
N GLU A 434 31.73 18.28 -26.40
CA GLU A 434 32.29 19.13 -27.45
C GLU A 434 33.37 20.09 -26.89
N LYS A 435 33.12 20.67 -25.71
CA LYS A 435 34.10 21.52 -25.02
C LYS A 435 35.36 20.74 -24.64
N ASP A 436 35.21 19.54 -24.08
CA ASP A 436 36.35 18.70 -23.68
C ASP A 436 37.14 18.20 -24.89
N GLU A 437 36.48 17.97 -26.03
CA GLU A 437 37.14 17.65 -27.31
C GLU A 437 37.91 18.85 -27.89
N ALA A 438 37.31 20.05 -27.91
CA ALA A 438 37.97 21.27 -28.34
C ALA A 438 39.22 21.57 -27.49
N VAL A 439 39.15 21.34 -26.17
CA VAL A 439 40.30 21.47 -25.26
C VAL A 439 41.39 20.44 -25.60
N LYS A 440 41.04 19.18 -25.89
CA LYS A 440 42.02 18.14 -26.30
C LYS A 440 42.73 18.51 -27.60
N ASN A 441 42.03 19.16 -28.52
CA ASN A 441 42.57 19.59 -29.81
C ASN A 441 43.29 20.95 -29.75
N ALA A 442 43.42 21.56 -28.56
CA ALA A 442 43.99 22.89 -28.34
C ALA A 442 43.27 24.03 -29.12
N ASP A 443 42.01 23.82 -29.48
CA ASP A 443 41.14 24.83 -30.09
C ASP A 443 40.45 25.66 -28.98
N TYR A 444 41.21 26.61 -28.43
CA TYR A 444 40.78 27.41 -27.29
C TYR A 444 39.65 28.39 -27.61
N GLU A 445 39.56 28.84 -28.88
CA GLU A 445 38.51 29.76 -29.32
C GLU A 445 37.15 29.05 -29.38
N ARG A 446 37.12 27.85 -29.96
CA ARG A 446 35.90 27.02 -29.96
C ARG A 446 35.53 26.55 -28.55
N ALA A 447 36.50 26.18 -27.73
CA ALA A 447 36.26 25.83 -26.33
C ALA A 447 35.63 26.99 -25.53
N ALA A 448 36.02 28.23 -25.79
CA ALA A 448 35.43 29.42 -25.16
C ALA A 448 33.98 29.66 -25.61
N GLN A 449 33.69 29.53 -26.91
CA GLN A 449 32.31 29.66 -27.44
C GLN A 449 31.38 28.61 -26.85
N VAL A 450 31.81 27.34 -26.82
CA VAL A 450 31.02 26.24 -26.25
C VAL A 450 30.83 26.42 -24.74
N ARG A 451 31.84 26.96 -24.03
CA ARG A 451 31.71 27.30 -22.59
C ARG A 451 30.62 28.34 -22.36
N ASP A 452 30.61 29.42 -23.15
CA ASP A 452 29.63 30.50 -22.98
C ASP A 452 28.20 30.00 -23.30
N GLN A 453 28.05 29.11 -24.29
CA GLN A 453 26.79 28.39 -24.56
C GLN A 453 26.37 27.51 -23.37
N LEU A 454 27.30 26.73 -22.81
CA LEU A 454 27.09 25.90 -21.62
C LEU A 454 26.62 26.73 -20.43
N ASP A 455 27.24 27.89 -20.20
CA ASP A 455 26.85 28.80 -19.11
C ASP A 455 25.45 29.38 -19.33
N SER A 456 25.08 29.70 -20.58
CA SER A 456 23.73 30.16 -20.92
C SER A 456 22.66 29.10 -20.66
N ILE A 457 22.90 27.84 -21.07
CA ILE A 457 21.98 26.71 -20.84
C ILE A 457 21.90 26.37 -19.36
N LYS A 458 23.03 26.45 -18.64
CA LYS A 458 23.06 26.25 -17.20
C LYS A 458 22.27 27.31 -16.44
N LEU A 459 22.22 28.54 -16.95
CA LEU A 459 21.36 29.60 -16.41
C LEU A 459 19.88 29.28 -16.66
N LYS A 460 19.50 28.95 -17.91
CA LYS A 460 18.13 28.52 -18.26
C LYS A 460 17.67 27.33 -17.42
N LYS A 461 18.52 26.30 -17.28
CA LYS A 461 18.23 25.13 -16.43
C LYS A 461 17.94 25.54 -14.99
N ARG A 462 18.69 26.50 -14.42
CA ARG A 462 18.43 26.98 -13.06
C ARG A 462 17.09 27.69 -12.96
N GLU A 463 16.72 28.49 -13.96
CA GLU A 463 15.42 29.17 -14.00
C GLU A 463 14.28 28.16 -14.08
N VAL A 464 14.29 27.26 -15.06
CA VAL A 464 13.27 26.22 -15.24
C VAL A 464 13.20 25.31 -14.00
N GLN A 465 14.35 24.95 -13.42
CA GLN A 465 14.39 24.14 -12.20
C GLN A 465 13.84 24.88 -10.98
N LYS A 466 14.06 26.20 -10.89
CA LYS A 466 13.51 27.01 -9.81
C LYS A 466 11.99 27.14 -9.96
N GLU A 467 11.50 27.45 -11.16
CA GLU A 467 10.06 27.50 -11.43
C GLU A 467 9.35 26.17 -11.16
N TRP A 468 9.96 25.05 -11.55
CA TRP A 468 9.41 23.73 -11.24
C TRP A 468 9.35 23.47 -9.74
N ARG A 469 10.45 23.75 -9.00
CA ARG A 469 10.47 23.60 -7.53
C ARG A 469 9.47 24.52 -6.82
N ASP A 470 9.23 25.70 -7.35
CA ASP A 470 8.28 26.65 -6.76
C ASP A 470 6.84 26.20 -7.06
N ARG A 471 6.55 25.63 -8.24
CA ARG A 471 5.27 24.97 -8.53
C ARG A 471 5.02 23.71 -7.66
N SER A 472 6.05 22.89 -7.41
CA SER A 472 5.94 21.69 -6.57
C SER A 472 5.83 21.97 -5.06
N LYS A 473 5.90 23.23 -4.62
CA LYS A 473 5.65 23.59 -3.20
C LYS A 473 4.17 23.88 -2.92
N GLU A 474 3.38 24.13 -3.96
CA GLU A 474 1.93 24.34 -3.86
C GLU A 474 1.18 23.01 -4.07
N ILE A 475 -0.15 23.04 -4.02
CA ILE A 475 -1.01 21.87 -4.30
C ILE A 475 -0.60 21.29 -5.67
N ASP A 476 -0.19 20.02 -5.66
CA ASP A 476 0.45 19.32 -6.78
C ASP A 476 -0.50 19.10 -7.98
N GLY A 477 -1.82 19.23 -7.75
CA GLY A 477 -2.84 19.22 -8.79
C GLY A 477 -4.25 19.01 -8.28
N VAL A 478 -5.20 18.91 -9.21
CA VAL A 478 -6.62 18.63 -8.94
C VAL A 478 -6.96 17.24 -9.46
N VAL A 479 -7.67 16.45 -8.65
CA VAL A 479 -8.29 15.19 -9.06
C VAL A 479 -9.72 15.50 -9.48
N ASP A 480 -9.98 15.39 -10.78
CA ASP A 480 -11.29 15.55 -11.41
C ASP A 480 -11.81 14.21 -11.97
N GLU A 481 -12.94 14.26 -12.67
CA GLU A 481 -13.61 13.09 -13.26
C GLU A 481 -12.74 12.37 -14.29
N GLU A 482 -11.91 13.10 -15.05
CA GLU A 482 -11.03 12.54 -16.07
C GLU A 482 -9.91 11.72 -15.44
N VAL A 483 -9.33 12.23 -14.35
CA VAL A 483 -8.30 11.52 -13.58
C VAL A 483 -8.86 10.22 -13.01
N ILE A 484 -10.07 10.25 -12.45
CA ILE A 484 -10.75 9.05 -11.93
C ILE A 484 -10.97 8.02 -13.05
N ALA A 485 -11.41 8.46 -14.23
CA ALA A 485 -11.60 7.59 -15.39
C ALA A 485 -10.27 6.98 -15.87
N GLU A 486 -9.17 7.76 -15.90
CA GLU A 486 -7.82 7.25 -16.23
C GLU A 486 -7.36 6.17 -15.26
N VAL A 487 -7.58 6.39 -13.96
CA VAL A 487 -7.16 5.45 -12.91
C VAL A 487 -7.91 4.15 -13.05
N ILE A 488 -9.24 4.18 -13.10
CA ILE A 488 -10.05 2.96 -13.25
C ILE A 488 -9.71 2.26 -14.58
N SER A 489 -9.45 3.02 -15.64
CA SER A 489 -9.00 2.46 -16.91
C SER A 489 -7.66 1.72 -16.78
N SER A 490 -6.73 2.27 -16.00
CA SER A 490 -5.43 1.63 -15.74
C SER A 490 -5.58 0.39 -14.85
N MET A 491 -6.44 0.45 -13.82
CA MET A 491 -6.72 -0.67 -12.92
C MET A 491 -7.42 -1.84 -13.62
N THR A 492 -8.36 -1.55 -14.52
CA THR A 492 -9.21 -2.57 -15.14
C THR A 492 -8.76 -2.97 -16.54
N GLY A 493 -7.89 -2.18 -17.17
CA GLY A 493 -7.54 -2.31 -18.59
C GLY A 493 -8.62 -1.79 -19.55
N ILE A 494 -9.73 -1.24 -19.04
CA ILE A 494 -10.88 -0.83 -19.85
C ILE A 494 -10.77 0.67 -20.17
N PRO A 495 -10.71 1.11 -21.44
CA PRO A 495 -10.56 2.52 -21.79
C PRO A 495 -11.81 3.35 -21.47
N LEU A 496 -11.80 4.10 -20.36
CA LEU A 496 -12.93 4.92 -19.89
C LEU A 496 -12.90 6.40 -20.34
N THR A 497 -11.72 6.95 -20.63
CA THR A 497 -11.53 8.38 -21.01
C THR A 497 -12.16 8.77 -22.34
N ARG A 498 -12.79 7.83 -23.07
CA ARG A 498 -13.45 8.05 -24.36
C ARG A 498 -14.99 8.02 -24.30
N MET A 499 -15.59 8.00 -23.11
CA MET A 499 -16.96 7.48 -22.97
C MET A 499 -18.12 8.50 -22.89
N GLY A 500 -17.89 9.79 -22.63
CA GLY A 500 -18.99 10.74 -22.38
C GLY A 500 -19.78 11.20 -23.63
N SER A 501 -19.15 11.25 -24.80
CA SER A 501 -19.76 11.69 -26.06
C SER A 501 -19.21 10.94 -27.28
N ASP A 502 -17.95 10.52 -27.21
CA ASP A 502 -17.24 9.84 -28.28
C ASP A 502 -17.61 8.34 -28.40
N GLU A 503 -18.10 7.68 -27.33
CA GLU A 503 -18.51 6.26 -27.39
C GLU A 503 -19.72 6.04 -28.29
N THR A 504 -20.73 6.90 -28.22
CA THR A 504 -21.89 6.82 -29.13
C THR A 504 -21.42 7.04 -30.57
N GLY A 505 -20.55 8.01 -30.81
CA GLY A 505 -19.93 8.26 -32.11
C GLY A 505 -19.06 7.09 -32.62
N ARG A 506 -18.31 6.45 -31.72
CA ARG A 506 -17.48 5.27 -31.97
C ARG A 506 -18.35 4.07 -32.32
N LEU A 507 -19.39 3.80 -31.53
CA LEU A 507 -20.34 2.71 -31.78
C LEU A 507 -21.11 2.89 -33.09
N LEU A 508 -21.40 4.12 -33.51
CA LEU A 508 -21.97 4.40 -34.83
C LEU A 508 -21.01 3.99 -35.97
N LYS A 509 -19.70 4.06 -35.74
CA LYS A 509 -18.65 3.65 -36.69
C LYS A 509 -18.23 2.19 -36.55
N LEU A 510 -18.84 1.40 -35.65
CA LEU A 510 -18.47 0.01 -35.38
C LEU A 510 -18.42 -0.85 -36.64
N GLU A 511 -19.43 -0.76 -37.51
CA GLU A 511 -19.47 -1.50 -38.78
C GLU A 511 -18.29 -1.13 -39.66
N VAL A 512 -18.01 0.18 -39.82
CA VAL A 512 -16.91 0.68 -40.65
C VAL A 512 -15.56 0.21 -40.12
N GLU A 513 -15.33 0.28 -38.81
CA GLU A 513 -14.08 -0.15 -38.19
C GLU A 513 -13.85 -1.66 -38.31
N LEU A 514 -14.91 -2.48 -38.16
CA LEU A 514 -14.81 -3.93 -38.38
C LEU A 514 -14.50 -4.27 -39.85
N HIS A 515 -15.12 -3.59 -40.81
CA HIS A 515 -14.87 -3.81 -42.25
C HIS A 515 -13.48 -3.41 -42.72
N LYS A 516 -12.71 -2.61 -41.95
CA LYS A 516 -11.30 -2.35 -42.28
C LYS A 516 -10.44 -3.61 -42.25
N ARG A 517 -10.86 -4.61 -41.47
CA ARG A 517 -10.12 -5.87 -41.27
C ARG A 517 -10.87 -7.08 -41.78
N ILE A 518 -12.20 -7.06 -41.76
CA ILE A 518 -13.06 -8.18 -42.14
C ILE A 518 -13.55 -7.99 -43.57
N VAL A 519 -13.31 -9.00 -44.41
CA VAL A 519 -13.62 -8.96 -45.85
C VAL A 519 -14.86 -9.81 -46.15
N SER A 520 -15.83 -9.24 -46.88
CA SER A 520 -17.02 -9.92 -47.45
C SER A 520 -18.01 -10.57 -46.44
N GLN A 521 -17.92 -10.27 -45.14
CA GLN A 521 -18.82 -10.78 -44.08
C GLN A 521 -19.84 -9.72 -43.62
N ASP A 522 -20.40 -8.95 -44.55
CA ASP A 522 -21.22 -7.76 -44.25
C ASP A 522 -22.44 -8.08 -43.37
N GLU A 523 -23.13 -9.19 -43.63
CA GLU A 523 -24.31 -9.61 -42.87
C GLU A 523 -23.98 -9.89 -41.40
N ALA A 524 -22.89 -10.62 -41.14
CA ALA A 524 -22.44 -10.95 -39.80
C ALA A 524 -22.01 -9.68 -39.03
N VAL A 525 -21.24 -8.80 -39.68
CA VAL A 525 -20.79 -7.54 -39.08
C VAL A 525 -21.97 -6.63 -38.73
N GLN A 526 -22.94 -6.48 -39.63
CA GLN A 526 -24.15 -5.67 -39.37
C GLN A 526 -25.00 -6.24 -38.23
N ALA A 527 -25.17 -7.57 -38.17
CA ALA A 527 -25.94 -8.22 -37.11
C ALA A 527 -25.30 -7.99 -35.72
N VAL A 528 -23.99 -8.19 -35.62
CA VAL A 528 -23.21 -7.93 -34.40
C VAL A 528 -23.30 -6.46 -34.02
N ALA A 529 -23.04 -5.55 -34.95
CA ALA A 529 -23.02 -4.13 -34.66
C ALA A 529 -24.39 -3.58 -34.22
N ARG A 530 -25.48 -4.08 -34.80
CA ARG A 530 -26.84 -3.72 -34.39
C ARG A 530 -27.16 -4.20 -32.97
N ALA A 531 -26.78 -5.42 -32.62
CA ALA A 531 -27.02 -5.97 -31.29
C ALA A 531 -26.19 -5.25 -30.21
N VAL A 532 -24.90 -5.02 -30.48
CA VAL A 532 -24.00 -4.30 -29.57
C VAL A 532 -24.45 -2.86 -29.34
N ARG A 533 -24.86 -2.14 -30.41
CA ARG A 533 -25.43 -0.78 -30.28
C ARG A 533 -26.67 -0.76 -29.39
N ARG A 534 -27.64 -1.66 -29.63
CA ARG A 534 -28.87 -1.75 -28.80
C ARG A 534 -28.59 -2.00 -27.32
N SER A 535 -27.59 -2.84 -27.04
CA SER A 535 -27.15 -3.13 -25.67
C SER A 535 -26.58 -1.89 -24.99
N ARG A 536 -25.73 -1.14 -25.69
CA ARG A 536 -25.05 0.05 -25.15
C ARG A 536 -25.94 1.29 -25.01
N THR A 537 -27.03 1.38 -25.77
CA THR A 537 -28.01 2.47 -25.63
C THR A 537 -28.98 2.26 -24.45
N GLY A 538 -28.78 1.24 -23.61
CA GLY A 538 -29.65 0.95 -22.46
C GLY A 538 -31.05 0.46 -22.83
N LEU A 539 -31.28 0.08 -24.10
CA LEU A 539 -32.57 -0.41 -24.60
C LEU A 539 -32.74 -1.93 -24.40
N LYS A 540 -31.76 -2.56 -23.75
CA LYS A 540 -31.71 -3.99 -23.47
C LYS A 540 -31.90 -4.22 -21.98
N ASP A 541 -32.43 -5.38 -21.61
CA ASP A 541 -32.42 -5.85 -20.22
C ASP A 541 -30.99 -5.80 -19.63
N PRO A 542 -30.76 -5.04 -18.55
CA PRO A 542 -29.45 -4.93 -17.90
C PRO A 542 -29.00 -6.25 -17.25
N ASN A 543 -29.91 -7.21 -17.04
CA ASN A 543 -29.57 -8.50 -16.46
C ASN A 543 -29.08 -9.53 -17.46
N ARG A 544 -28.90 -9.19 -18.75
CA ARG A 544 -28.42 -10.14 -19.77
C ARG A 544 -27.02 -9.79 -20.27
N PRO A 545 -26.27 -10.72 -20.89
CA PRO A 545 -24.97 -10.43 -21.53
C PRO A 545 -25.09 -9.39 -22.63
N MET A 546 -24.07 -8.59 -22.90
CA MET A 546 -24.12 -7.47 -23.86
C MET A 546 -24.54 -7.90 -25.27
N GLY A 547 -24.15 -9.10 -25.68
CA GLY A 547 -24.57 -9.75 -26.91
C GLY A 547 -24.57 -11.25 -26.69
N SER A 548 -25.27 -11.98 -27.54
CA SER A 548 -25.15 -13.43 -27.62
C SER A 548 -25.37 -13.80 -29.08
N PHE A 549 -24.36 -14.44 -29.68
CA PHE A 549 -24.30 -14.66 -31.12
C PHE A 549 -24.00 -16.13 -31.43
N ILE A 550 -24.56 -16.61 -32.53
CA ILE A 550 -24.20 -17.91 -33.13
C ILE A 550 -23.65 -17.63 -34.52
N PHE A 551 -22.37 -17.93 -34.73
CA PHE A 551 -21.73 -17.78 -36.03
C PHE A 551 -21.78 -19.08 -36.83
N VAL A 552 -22.61 -19.10 -37.88
CA VAL A 552 -22.83 -20.26 -38.75
C VAL A 552 -21.97 -20.13 -40.02
N GLY A 553 -21.29 -21.20 -40.42
CA GLY A 553 -20.40 -21.23 -41.59
C GLY A 553 -19.28 -22.28 -41.45
N PRO A 554 -18.53 -22.60 -42.53
CA PRO A 554 -17.39 -23.52 -42.45
C PRO A 554 -16.20 -22.89 -41.71
N SER A 555 -15.24 -23.71 -41.31
CA SER A 555 -13.98 -23.24 -40.71
C SER A 555 -13.21 -22.35 -41.69
N GLY A 556 -12.52 -21.33 -41.17
CA GLY A 556 -11.68 -20.42 -41.97
C GLY A 556 -12.40 -19.23 -42.61
N VAL A 557 -13.73 -19.10 -42.47
CA VAL A 557 -14.49 -17.94 -43.00
C VAL A 557 -14.36 -16.64 -42.20
N GLY A 558 -13.63 -16.68 -41.07
CA GLY A 558 -13.34 -15.49 -40.26
C GLY A 558 -14.18 -15.32 -38.98
N LYS A 559 -14.90 -16.36 -38.53
CA LYS A 559 -15.70 -16.32 -37.27
C LYS A 559 -14.89 -15.87 -36.05
N THR A 560 -13.78 -16.58 -35.78
CA THR A 560 -12.86 -16.27 -34.68
C THR A 560 -12.21 -14.90 -34.85
N TYR A 561 -11.93 -14.51 -36.10
CA TYR A 561 -11.31 -13.22 -36.41
C TYR A 561 -12.27 -12.05 -36.15
N LEU A 562 -13.56 -12.20 -36.44
CA LEU A 562 -14.61 -11.25 -36.10
C LEU A 562 -14.72 -11.08 -34.57
N ALA A 563 -14.71 -12.17 -33.80
CA ALA A 563 -14.73 -12.11 -32.34
C ALA A 563 -13.50 -11.37 -31.77
N LYS A 564 -12.31 -11.60 -32.35
CA LYS A 564 -11.08 -10.89 -31.97
C LYS A 564 -11.14 -9.39 -32.28
N CYS A 565 -11.59 -9.03 -33.48
CA CYS A 565 -11.77 -7.62 -33.86
C CYS A 565 -12.81 -6.92 -32.98
N LEU A 566 -13.87 -7.65 -32.58
CA LEU A 566 -14.88 -7.13 -31.67
C LEU A 566 -14.32 -6.91 -30.26
N ALA A 567 -13.49 -7.82 -29.75
CA ALA A 567 -12.82 -7.65 -28.45
C ALA A 567 -11.93 -6.40 -28.44
N GLU A 568 -11.08 -6.24 -29.45
CA GLU A 568 -10.22 -5.06 -29.59
C GLU A 568 -11.02 -3.77 -29.73
N PHE A 569 -12.10 -3.79 -30.52
CA PHE A 569 -12.94 -2.61 -30.67
C PHE A 569 -13.70 -2.25 -29.39
N MET A 570 -14.28 -3.23 -28.70
CA MET A 570 -15.15 -3.01 -27.55
C MET A 570 -14.38 -2.74 -26.26
N PHE A 571 -13.27 -3.44 -26.05
CA PHE A 571 -12.53 -3.43 -24.80
C PHE A 571 -11.13 -2.83 -24.93
N GLY A 572 -10.67 -2.52 -26.15
CA GLY A 572 -9.34 -1.95 -26.40
C GLY A 572 -8.20 -2.96 -26.28
N ASP A 573 -8.49 -4.21 -25.95
CA ASP A 573 -7.53 -5.29 -25.75
C ASP A 573 -7.94 -6.52 -26.59
N PRO A 574 -7.14 -6.96 -27.58
CA PRO A 574 -7.41 -8.18 -28.32
C PRO A 574 -7.35 -9.45 -27.43
N ASP A 575 -6.66 -9.39 -26.29
CA ASP A 575 -6.57 -10.49 -25.32
C ASP A 575 -7.79 -10.54 -24.37
N ALA A 576 -8.75 -9.61 -24.53
CA ALA A 576 -10.07 -9.71 -23.91
C ALA A 576 -10.96 -10.79 -24.58
N LEU A 577 -10.49 -11.45 -25.64
CA LEU A 577 -11.12 -12.63 -26.22
C LEU A 577 -10.74 -13.90 -25.45
N PHE A 578 -11.72 -14.55 -24.84
CA PHE A 578 -11.56 -15.87 -24.23
C PHE A 578 -12.12 -16.94 -25.17
N VAL A 579 -11.26 -17.86 -25.61
CA VAL A 579 -11.65 -18.94 -26.52
C VAL A 579 -11.68 -20.26 -25.75
N LEU A 580 -12.78 -21.00 -25.93
CA LEU A 580 -12.97 -22.35 -25.42
C LEU A 580 -13.31 -23.28 -26.58
N ASP A 581 -12.52 -24.34 -26.75
CA ASP A 581 -12.82 -25.40 -27.72
C ASP A 581 -13.85 -26.37 -27.12
N MET A 582 -15.05 -26.42 -27.70
CA MET A 582 -16.12 -27.28 -27.20
C MET A 582 -15.90 -28.77 -27.48
N SER A 583 -14.93 -29.14 -28.32
CA SER A 583 -14.46 -30.52 -28.46
C SER A 583 -13.89 -31.08 -27.15
N GLU A 584 -13.33 -30.23 -26.28
CA GLU A 584 -12.84 -30.67 -24.96
C GLU A 584 -13.98 -30.99 -23.98
N TYR A 585 -15.19 -30.50 -24.25
CA TYR A 585 -16.35 -30.56 -23.37
C TYR A 585 -17.45 -31.50 -23.88
N MET A 586 -17.08 -32.49 -24.70
CA MET A 586 -17.97 -33.56 -25.18
C MET A 586 -18.48 -34.45 -24.03
N GLU A 587 -17.66 -34.65 -23.00
CA GLU A 587 -17.97 -35.50 -21.86
C GLU A 587 -18.50 -34.71 -20.67
N LYS A 588 -19.46 -35.29 -19.95
CA LYS A 588 -20.10 -34.67 -18.77
C LYS A 588 -19.12 -34.24 -17.70
N HIS A 589 -18.04 -35.00 -17.47
CA HIS A 589 -17.04 -34.68 -16.45
C HIS A 589 -16.21 -33.44 -16.80
N ASN A 590 -15.99 -33.17 -18.09
CA ASN A 590 -15.24 -31.99 -18.53
C ASN A 590 -16.07 -30.71 -18.40
N VAL A 591 -17.41 -30.78 -18.51
CA VAL A 591 -18.30 -29.62 -18.27
C VAL A 591 -18.11 -29.05 -16.87
N SER A 592 -17.84 -29.90 -15.88
CA SER A 592 -17.57 -29.46 -14.50
C SER A 592 -16.32 -28.58 -14.42
N ARG A 593 -15.38 -28.66 -15.37
CA ARG A 593 -14.20 -27.77 -15.39
C ARG A 593 -14.55 -26.33 -15.75
N LEU A 594 -15.66 -26.07 -16.43
CA LEU A 594 -16.10 -24.69 -16.75
C LEU A 594 -16.56 -23.93 -15.51
N ILE A 595 -17.30 -24.62 -14.64
CA ILE A 595 -17.96 -24.03 -13.45
C ILE A 595 -17.17 -24.28 -12.17
N GLY A 596 -16.33 -25.32 -12.14
CA GLY A 596 -15.64 -25.83 -10.97
C GLY A 596 -16.15 -27.22 -10.61
N ALA A 597 -15.24 -28.11 -10.18
CA ALA A 597 -15.65 -29.45 -9.75
C ALA A 597 -16.52 -29.34 -8.48
N PRO A 598 -17.50 -30.23 -8.25
CA PRO A 598 -18.27 -30.26 -7.01
C PRO A 598 -17.44 -30.83 -5.84
N PRO A 599 -17.84 -30.57 -4.58
CA PRO A 599 -17.12 -31.07 -3.40
C PRO A 599 -16.92 -32.60 -3.47
N GLY A 600 -15.65 -33.04 -3.32
CA GLY A 600 -15.28 -34.46 -3.34
C GLY A 600 -14.74 -34.99 -4.67
N TYR A 601 -14.58 -34.15 -5.70
CA TYR A 601 -13.94 -34.50 -6.97
C TYR A 601 -12.54 -33.87 -7.10
N VAL A 602 -11.63 -34.54 -7.83
CA VAL A 602 -10.27 -34.04 -8.11
C VAL A 602 -10.37 -32.72 -8.89
N GLY A 603 -9.71 -31.67 -8.41
CA GLY A 603 -9.81 -30.31 -8.96
C GLY A 603 -10.88 -29.43 -8.30
N TYR A 604 -11.48 -29.86 -7.16
CA TYR A 604 -12.40 -29.01 -6.39
C TYR A 604 -11.78 -27.68 -5.96
N GLU A 605 -10.48 -27.63 -5.68
CA GLU A 605 -9.77 -26.40 -5.29
C GLU A 605 -9.40 -25.51 -6.49
N GLU A 606 -9.44 -26.05 -7.71
CA GLU A 606 -9.23 -25.31 -8.94
C GLU A 606 -10.59 -24.78 -9.41
N GLY A 607 -10.86 -23.49 -9.15
CA GLY A 607 -12.11 -22.84 -9.60
C GLY A 607 -12.37 -22.99 -11.10
N GLY A 608 -13.62 -22.82 -11.53
CA GLY A 608 -14.02 -23.07 -12.90
C GLY A 608 -13.27 -22.22 -13.92
N GLN A 609 -12.85 -22.82 -15.05
CA GLN A 609 -12.11 -22.12 -16.11
C GLN A 609 -12.88 -20.92 -16.66
N LEU A 610 -14.22 -21.03 -16.79
CA LEU A 610 -15.08 -19.95 -17.27
C LEU A 610 -15.40 -18.97 -16.13
N THR A 611 -15.82 -19.48 -14.98
CA THR A 611 -16.24 -18.65 -13.83
C THR A 611 -15.11 -17.80 -13.26
N GLU A 612 -13.90 -18.35 -13.09
CA GLU A 612 -12.73 -17.61 -12.59
C GLU A 612 -12.25 -16.56 -13.59
N ARG A 613 -12.24 -16.87 -14.89
CA ARG A 613 -11.82 -15.93 -15.94
C ARG A 613 -12.74 -14.72 -15.96
N ILE A 614 -14.05 -14.93 -15.94
CA ILE A 614 -15.04 -13.84 -15.96
C ILE A 614 -15.06 -13.07 -14.65
N ARG A 615 -14.84 -13.72 -13.50
CA ARG A 615 -14.68 -13.00 -12.23
C ARG A 615 -13.48 -12.05 -12.25
N ARG A 616 -12.37 -12.44 -12.89
CA ARG A 616 -11.16 -11.61 -13.01
C ARG A 616 -11.28 -10.54 -14.10
N ARG A 617 -11.93 -10.85 -15.22
CA ARG A 617 -12.15 -9.96 -16.37
C ARG A 617 -13.62 -10.02 -16.83
N PRO A 618 -14.54 -9.28 -16.17
CA PRO A 618 -15.98 -9.31 -16.49
C PRO A 618 -16.33 -8.66 -17.83
N TYR A 619 -15.40 -7.88 -18.40
CA TYR A 619 -15.52 -7.27 -19.72
C TYR A 619 -14.67 -8.05 -20.72
N SER A 620 -15.31 -8.99 -21.41
CA SER A 620 -14.64 -9.89 -22.34
C SER A 620 -15.58 -10.38 -23.43
N VAL A 621 -15.00 -10.94 -24.49
CA VAL A 621 -15.73 -11.69 -25.51
C VAL A 621 -15.48 -13.16 -25.25
N ILE A 622 -16.53 -13.98 -25.14
CA ILE A 622 -16.38 -15.42 -24.98
C ILE A 622 -16.71 -16.10 -26.30
N LEU A 623 -15.73 -16.79 -26.85
CA LEU A 623 -15.89 -17.60 -28.05
C LEU A 623 -15.92 -19.08 -27.67
N LEU A 624 -17.07 -19.71 -27.88
CA LEU A 624 -17.25 -21.15 -27.76
C LEU A 624 -17.13 -21.74 -29.17
N ASP A 625 -15.95 -22.26 -29.50
CA ASP A 625 -15.68 -22.81 -30.83
C ASP A 625 -16.26 -24.22 -30.94
N GLU A 626 -16.80 -24.58 -32.11
CA GLU A 626 -17.43 -25.88 -32.39
C GLU A 626 -18.51 -26.31 -31.38
N ILE A 627 -19.39 -25.38 -30.96
CA ILE A 627 -20.44 -25.61 -29.96
C ILE A 627 -21.34 -26.83 -30.22
N GLU A 628 -21.48 -27.24 -31.49
CA GLU A 628 -22.21 -28.45 -31.86
C GLU A 628 -21.60 -29.75 -31.29
N LYS A 629 -20.33 -29.74 -30.89
CA LYS A 629 -19.66 -30.88 -30.25
C LYS A 629 -19.86 -30.91 -28.73
N ALA A 630 -20.32 -29.83 -28.11
CA ALA A 630 -20.46 -29.73 -26.66
C ALA A 630 -21.48 -30.75 -26.10
N HIS A 631 -21.25 -31.20 -24.86
CA HIS A 631 -22.25 -31.95 -24.11
C HIS A 631 -23.53 -31.11 -23.86
N PRO A 632 -24.74 -31.70 -23.86
CA PRO A 632 -26.00 -30.99 -23.61
C PRO A 632 -26.02 -30.12 -22.34
N ASP A 633 -25.32 -30.53 -21.28
CA ASP A 633 -25.23 -29.77 -20.03
C ASP A 633 -24.57 -28.39 -20.20
N VAL A 634 -23.71 -28.21 -21.21
CA VAL A 634 -23.14 -26.89 -21.56
C VAL A 634 -24.25 -25.93 -21.98
N PHE A 635 -25.24 -26.39 -22.75
CA PHE A 635 -26.36 -25.54 -23.19
C PHE A 635 -27.23 -25.09 -22.02
N ASN A 636 -27.43 -25.92 -20.99
CA ASN A 636 -28.15 -25.53 -19.78
C ASN A 636 -27.45 -24.38 -19.04
N MET A 637 -26.12 -24.47 -18.93
CA MET A 637 -25.29 -23.39 -18.38
C MET A 637 -25.40 -22.11 -19.22
N LEU A 638 -25.33 -22.22 -20.55
CA LEU A 638 -25.45 -21.07 -21.45
C LEU A 638 -26.83 -20.41 -21.39
N LEU A 639 -27.90 -21.20 -21.23
CA LEU A 639 -29.25 -20.67 -21.04
C LEU A 639 -29.32 -19.78 -19.79
N GLN A 640 -28.76 -20.24 -18.66
CA GLN A 640 -28.70 -19.45 -17.44
C GLN A 640 -27.93 -18.13 -17.66
N ILE A 641 -26.79 -18.19 -18.35
CA ILE A 641 -25.99 -17.00 -18.68
C ILE A 641 -26.79 -16.05 -19.59
N MET A 642 -27.45 -16.54 -20.64
CA MET A 642 -28.18 -15.72 -21.60
C MET A 642 -29.46 -15.09 -21.02
N GLU A 643 -30.11 -15.74 -20.06
CA GLU A 643 -31.35 -15.25 -19.43
C GLU A 643 -31.10 -14.35 -18.22
N GLU A 644 -30.22 -14.78 -17.30
CA GLU A 644 -30.00 -14.10 -16.02
C GLU A 644 -28.68 -13.33 -15.95
N GLY A 645 -27.81 -13.48 -16.96
CA GLY A 645 -26.51 -12.80 -16.99
C GLY A 645 -25.62 -13.17 -15.82
N ARG A 646 -25.86 -14.32 -15.19
CA ARG A 646 -25.11 -14.79 -14.03
C ARG A 646 -24.96 -16.29 -14.06
N LEU A 647 -23.87 -16.77 -13.46
CA LEU A 647 -23.66 -18.20 -13.23
C LEU A 647 -23.20 -18.41 -11.79
N THR A 648 -23.64 -19.50 -11.18
CA THR A 648 -23.16 -19.88 -9.84
C THR A 648 -22.07 -20.94 -9.98
N ASP A 649 -20.90 -20.66 -9.43
CA ASP A 649 -19.76 -21.58 -9.37
C ASP A 649 -20.05 -22.74 -8.38
N SER A 650 -19.29 -23.85 -8.45
CA SER A 650 -19.36 -24.95 -7.49
C SER A 650 -19.07 -24.54 -6.04
N PHE A 651 -18.37 -23.41 -5.83
CA PHE A 651 -18.20 -22.80 -4.50
C PHE A 651 -19.40 -22.00 -4.00
N GLY A 652 -20.49 -21.90 -4.78
CA GLY A 652 -21.67 -21.09 -4.45
C GLY A 652 -21.52 -19.59 -4.72
N ARG A 653 -20.44 -19.18 -5.40
CA ARG A 653 -20.19 -17.77 -5.75
C ARG A 653 -20.97 -17.40 -7.01
N HIS A 654 -21.61 -16.23 -7.01
CA HIS A 654 -22.26 -15.69 -8.21
C HIS A 654 -21.26 -14.92 -9.08
N VAL A 655 -21.16 -15.29 -10.35
CA VAL A 655 -20.32 -14.64 -11.36
C VAL A 655 -21.20 -13.89 -12.33
N ASP A 656 -20.86 -12.63 -12.61
CA ASP A 656 -21.63 -11.72 -13.46
C ASP A 656 -21.12 -11.74 -14.92
N PHE A 657 -22.02 -12.04 -15.85
CA PHE A 657 -21.80 -12.10 -17.30
C PHE A 657 -22.49 -10.95 -18.06
N LYS A 658 -23.11 -9.97 -17.37
CA LYS A 658 -23.84 -8.85 -18.00
C LYS A 658 -22.97 -8.01 -18.95
N ASN A 659 -21.66 -7.95 -18.67
CA ASN A 659 -20.67 -7.20 -19.43
C ASN A 659 -19.95 -8.03 -20.51
N VAL A 660 -20.35 -9.28 -20.71
CA VAL A 660 -19.75 -10.23 -21.67
C VAL A 660 -20.47 -10.19 -23.01
N ILE A 661 -19.74 -10.44 -24.11
CA ILE A 661 -20.30 -10.70 -25.45
C ILE A 661 -20.20 -12.17 -25.82
#